data_AF-A0A2P4XLM8-F1
#
_entry.id   AF-A0A2P4XLM8-F1
#
_cell.length_a   1.000
_cell.length_b   1.000
_cell.length_c   1.000
_cell.angle_alpha   90.00
_cell.angle_beta   90.00
_cell.angle_gamma   90.00
#
_symmetry.space_group_name_H-M   'P 1'
#
loop_
_entity.id
_entity.type
_entity.pdbx_description
1 polymer ?
#
loop_
_entity_poly.entity_id
_entity_poly.type
_entity_poly.pdbx_seq_one_letter_code
_entity_poly.pdbx_strand_id
1 'polypeptide(L)'
;MKFRRIATSVFVAVVCLTKLTAGVKVGTVAPANISNLDDLEIQKQEERGFFSWLTGNDDDEKKDAPAPAPAPAPAPGPAPVPAKDPGCTVKNDTFGFLVNALPATYGINTCVANNVGTISWAIASTIFSSCGVLDIYDLVKNKDLQNLFSLFKSIAAKPADISPLIYKFMVAQTDDSVDNLCDAFSGALGPCGEKVIPKLIPAFQKDDVCCADISDLIDLLNIVIPADRSMEFFLINELIDGFNKFLCSKKGDNSCGLDMFQQLTKAHTVDNFDFFQHMVFPFMTIGSGEECSGLGGNPYQDTASQAKATTINFGCCVHQMRPFIQTIQSAVKNVVSDATWDILSGMVSFKSPKGGFVDTLTGTTKCEFGGDSCDDPKGIADDQEMTRKVGSKNPGKNDLIDTDCTLVDKCSGDKSVCSKVCDRGTVIVPEWLKSTLAYQRNLAFSGPFCYAQIPATHNSAITLADGFGNRDQLFNKNLNPDKWWSYLKTNNQVLSMTDQLDIGIRFIEIDTHFFLNDLHTAHCGALGSEAVTGFFGALGKTLGNYGTFNWGAELLGCFPSISGIKASEQPLTKDSLDEIKAWLNANPTEFVVVYLDTGSDIKRSDKFGAIDKLFTDTFGDLLVPLKALDDLAKGKWTGGSINEFINAGHQVLALTNTKTAASYSLYDMCTAEKELTVEFIDDLPDAKRQINGLTIYSNTNWIRTWSEQIRYISLAATGAITRKFPVFLDDKSIPKYLRWNLNLIALDNADVAKMAAQVWSWAEKEPSTTEAGAYVLMDVNGRWVASTKAKQSSRACWDSKKLAWSIIAFAKDCPAGTTFTAPTDPYQNYLLHEALVAQKITDTSLVINATLKTKFALRIENWSYNSRYFVDRAWSETYTRDLEKLMNRVKDAHPSLRQHVVAMGLNGKSFARIAEFGLYTVHMEPSIYCNWEDWEQEEDNKGITIVNRTDLLPADDERSAEDDENSDYYEDYYEDYFFGDFYDGEDESDIDSEYLEDDDDFEM
;
A
#
# COMPACT_ATOMS: atom_id res chain seq x y z
N MET A 1 -25.28 -32.68 -43.74
CA MET A 1 -25.36 -31.57 -42.75
C MET A 1 -25.53 -32.03 -41.28
N LYS A 2 -25.00 -33.20 -40.84
CA LYS A 2 -25.36 -33.80 -39.52
C LYS A 2 -24.23 -33.96 -38.48
N PHE A 3 -22.96 -33.92 -38.88
CA PHE A 3 -21.82 -34.08 -37.95
C PHE A 3 -21.61 -32.93 -36.93
N ARG A 4 -22.30 -31.79 -37.05
CA ARG A 4 -22.08 -30.62 -36.16
C ARG A 4 -22.68 -30.73 -34.76
N ARG A 5 -23.72 -31.54 -34.51
CA ARG A 5 -24.38 -31.62 -33.19
C ARG A 5 -23.69 -32.54 -32.18
N ILE A 6 -23.24 -33.72 -32.59
CA ILE A 6 -22.44 -34.61 -31.70
C ILE A 6 -21.14 -33.91 -31.28
N ALA A 7 -20.54 -33.16 -32.21
CA ALA A 7 -19.40 -32.31 -31.92
C ALA A 7 -19.70 -31.22 -30.88
N THR A 8 -20.95 -30.80 -30.64
CA THR A 8 -21.30 -29.74 -29.68
C THR A 8 -21.25 -30.26 -28.23
N SER A 9 -21.82 -31.43 -27.94
CA SER A 9 -21.78 -32.04 -26.60
C SER A 9 -20.37 -32.48 -26.23
N VAL A 10 -19.61 -33.00 -27.20
CA VAL A 10 -18.16 -33.24 -27.06
C VAL A 10 -17.41 -31.91 -26.89
N PHE A 11 -17.81 -30.83 -27.57
CA PHE A 11 -17.25 -29.50 -27.28
C PHE A 11 -17.50 -29.10 -25.83
N VAL A 12 -18.69 -29.30 -25.27
CA VAL A 12 -18.98 -28.95 -23.86
C VAL A 12 -18.18 -29.82 -22.88
N ALA A 13 -18.04 -31.12 -23.10
CA ALA A 13 -17.18 -31.96 -22.27
C ALA A 13 -15.70 -31.51 -22.35
N VAL A 14 -15.21 -31.27 -23.57
CA VAL A 14 -13.88 -30.70 -23.80
C VAL A 14 -13.75 -29.29 -23.23
N VAL A 15 -14.82 -28.48 -23.20
CA VAL A 15 -14.84 -27.08 -22.72
C VAL A 15 -15.18 -26.95 -21.24
N CYS A 16 -15.60 -27.99 -20.53
CA CYS A 16 -15.38 -28.07 -19.09
C CYS A 16 -13.89 -28.35 -18.79
N LEU A 17 -13.25 -29.19 -19.62
CA LEU A 17 -11.80 -29.45 -19.57
C LEU A 17 -10.95 -28.30 -20.18
N THR A 18 -11.53 -27.36 -20.93
CA THR A 18 -10.87 -26.21 -21.58
C THR A 18 -11.52 -24.84 -21.33
N LYS A 19 -12.49 -24.71 -20.42
CA LYS A 19 -12.70 -23.44 -19.68
C LYS A 19 -11.71 -23.26 -18.54
N LEU A 20 -10.97 -24.32 -18.22
CA LEU A 20 -9.61 -24.21 -17.68
C LEU A 20 -8.65 -23.48 -18.66
N THR A 21 -9.04 -23.20 -19.93
CA THR A 21 -8.21 -22.54 -20.96
C THR A 21 -8.94 -21.54 -21.94
N ALA A 22 -10.06 -20.92 -21.52
CA ALA A 22 -10.61 -19.61 -21.96
C ALA A 22 -11.23 -19.33 -23.38
N GLY A 23 -12.10 -18.30 -23.48
CA GLY A 23 -12.16 -17.37 -24.65
C GLY A 23 -13.51 -16.90 -25.29
N VAL A 24 -13.72 -15.55 -25.35
CA VAL A 24 -14.45 -14.73 -26.37
C VAL A 24 -15.96 -14.33 -26.18
N LYS A 25 -16.31 -13.09 -26.64
CA LYS A 25 -17.53 -12.24 -26.40
C LYS A 25 -18.61 -12.33 -27.53
N VAL A 26 -19.72 -11.54 -27.66
CA VAL A 26 -20.08 -10.08 -27.57
C VAL A 26 -21.64 -9.95 -27.48
N GLY A 27 -22.34 -8.90 -27.00
CA GLY A 27 -21.99 -7.60 -26.36
C GLY A 27 -22.84 -6.38 -26.87
N THR A 28 -23.00 -5.30 -26.06
CA THR A 28 -23.71 -3.99 -26.32
C THR A 28 -25.26 -4.03 -26.39
N VAL A 29 -26.08 -2.97 -26.14
CA VAL A 29 -26.06 -1.48 -26.35
C VAL A 29 -26.92 -0.80 -25.24
N ALA A 30 -26.48 0.15 -24.38
CA ALA A 30 -26.22 1.61 -24.47
C ALA A 30 -27.36 2.56 -23.93
N PRO A 31 -27.10 3.82 -23.47
CA PRO A 31 -27.88 4.46 -22.37
C PRO A 31 -28.32 5.94 -22.53
N ALA A 32 -28.89 6.51 -21.45
CA ALA A 32 -28.95 7.95 -21.10
C ALA A 32 -29.13 8.11 -19.55
N ASN A 33 -28.80 9.16 -18.77
CA ASN A 33 -28.07 10.46 -18.89
C ASN A 33 -28.94 11.69 -18.48
N ILE A 34 -28.54 12.48 -17.45
CA ILE A 34 -28.69 13.96 -17.31
C ILE A 34 -28.18 14.52 -15.93
N SER A 35 -27.22 15.46 -16.00
CA SER A 35 -26.83 16.63 -15.14
C SER A 35 -26.63 16.59 -13.60
N ASN A 36 -25.62 17.37 -13.16
CA ASN A 36 -25.12 17.62 -11.79
C ASN A 36 -25.71 18.90 -11.13
N LEU A 37 -25.33 19.22 -9.88
CA LEU A 37 -24.79 20.54 -9.45
C LEU A 37 -24.21 20.53 -8.00
N ASP A 38 -23.03 21.16 -7.86
CA ASP A 38 -22.16 21.67 -6.75
C ASP A 38 -22.62 21.52 -5.27
N ASP A 39 -21.79 21.21 -4.24
CA ASP A 39 -20.38 21.51 -3.85
C ASP A 39 -20.20 22.85 -3.05
N LEU A 40 -19.09 22.96 -2.30
CA LEU A 40 -18.71 23.93 -1.24
C LEU A 40 -19.33 23.74 0.17
N GLU A 41 -18.66 22.95 1.03
CA GLU A 41 -18.35 23.32 2.46
C GLU A 41 -17.27 22.40 3.11
N ILE A 42 -16.36 21.79 2.33
CA ILE A 42 -15.31 20.88 2.85
C ILE A 42 -13.93 21.35 2.38
N GLN A 43 -13.30 22.28 3.13
CA GLN A 43 -12.02 22.88 2.73
C GLN A 43 -11.13 23.42 3.87
N LYS A 44 -11.43 23.17 5.15
CA LYS A 44 -10.84 23.96 6.28
C LYS A 44 -10.67 23.25 7.65
N GLN A 45 -10.16 22.02 7.75
CA GLN A 45 -9.92 21.37 9.06
C GLN A 45 -8.63 20.56 9.26
N GLU A 46 -7.59 20.74 8.44
CA GLU A 46 -6.28 20.13 8.67
C GLU A 46 -5.15 21.17 8.63
N GLU A 47 -4.59 21.48 9.80
CA GLU A 47 -3.52 22.47 10.02
C GLU A 47 -2.50 21.93 11.05
N ARG A 48 -1.20 22.26 10.85
CA ARG A 48 0.03 22.00 11.65
C ARG A 48 1.00 20.93 11.12
N GLY A 49 2.27 21.33 10.96
CA GLY A 49 3.36 20.37 10.79
C GLY A 49 4.78 20.93 10.63
N PHE A 50 5.62 20.09 10.02
CA PHE A 50 7.04 19.88 10.32
C PHE A 50 8.02 21.06 10.17
N PHE A 51 7.71 22.19 9.51
CA PHE A 51 8.71 23.26 9.29
C PHE A 51 8.66 24.46 10.25
N SER A 52 7.57 24.64 11.04
CA SER A 52 7.57 25.57 12.20
C SER A 52 8.66 25.21 13.25
N TRP A 53 9.10 23.95 13.20
CA TRP A 53 10.21 23.35 13.92
C TRP A 53 11.54 24.13 13.87
N LEU A 54 11.96 24.55 12.66
CA LEU A 54 13.29 25.15 12.43
C LEU A 54 13.47 26.50 13.13
N THR A 55 12.39 27.07 13.66
CA THR A 55 12.29 28.50 13.94
C THR A 55 11.73 28.82 15.32
N GLY A 56 11.84 27.89 16.27
CA GLY A 56 11.24 27.91 17.62
C GLY A 56 10.82 29.29 18.17
N ASN A 57 9.52 29.56 18.11
CA ASN A 57 8.93 30.85 18.50
C ASN A 57 7.44 30.68 18.88
N ASP A 58 7.17 30.06 20.03
CA ASP A 58 5.86 30.15 20.69
C ASP A 58 5.77 31.47 21.48
N ASP A 59 4.68 32.22 21.35
CA ASP A 59 4.11 33.09 22.41
C ASP A 59 2.75 33.72 21.96
N ASP A 60 1.90 34.08 22.93
CA ASP A 60 0.51 34.52 22.75
C ASP A 60 0.30 35.95 22.15
N GLU A 61 -0.79 36.15 21.39
CA GLU A 61 -1.72 37.25 21.70
C GLU A 61 -3.18 36.97 21.26
N LYS A 62 -4.16 37.50 22.00
CA LYS A 62 -5.61 37.23 21.84
C LYS A 62 -6.39 38.40 21.23
N LYS A 63 -7.48 38.11 20.51
CA LYS A 63 -8.73 38.90 20.43
C LYS A 63 -9.91 38.05 19.92
N ASP A 64 -11.13 38.54 20.14
CA ASP A 64 -12.31 37.68 20.35
C ASP A 64 -13.30 37.54 19.17
N ALA A 65 -13.88 36.33 19.09
CA ALA A 65 -15.18 35.85 18.58
C ALA A 65 -16.10 36.74 17.69
N PRO A 66 -16.89 36.08 16.81
CA PRO A 66 -18.26 35.74 17.23
C PRO A 66 -18.55 34.22 17.30
N ALA A 67 -19.76 33.86 17.77
CA ALA A 67 -20.08 32.53 18.31
C ALA A 67 -20.26 31.39 17.27
N PRO A 68 -19.90 30.14 17.63
CA PRO A 68 -19.97 28.98 16.73
C PRO A 68 -21.31 28.22 16.77
N ALA A 69 -21.52 27.39 15.74
CA ALA A 69 -22.52 26.30 15.70
C ALA A 69 -22.04 25.06 16.51
N PRO A 70 -22.84 23.99 16.68
CA PRO A 70 -22.49 22.86 17.54
C PRO A 70 -21.15 22.20 17.20
N ALA A 71 -20.32 21.99 18.23
CA ALA A 71 -18.99 21.42 18.06
C ALA A 71 -19.03 19.91 17.75
N PRO A 72 -18.18 19.42 16.82
CA PRO A 72 -17.74 18.03 16.80
C PRO A 72 -17.05 17.64 18.13
N ALA A 73 -16.85 16.34 18.34
CA ALA A 73 -16.08 15.87 19.50
C ALA A 73 -14.64 16.44 19.47
N PRO A 74 -14.06 16.80 20.63
CA PRO A 74 -12.72 17.37 20.66
C PRO A 74 -11.68 16.33 20.21
N ALA A 75 -10.82 16.73 19.28
CA ALA A 75 -9.62 15.96 18.96
C ALA A 75 -8.75 15.76 20.22
N PRO A 76 -7.96 14.68 20.31
CA PRO A 76 -7.00 14.51 21.40
C PRO A 76 -6.08 15.73 21.52
N GLY A 77 -5.92 16.24 22.74
CA GLY A 77 -4.92 17.28 23.00
C GLY A 77 -3.52 16.76 22.65
N PRO A 78 -2.60 17.62 22.18
CA PRO A 78 -1.25 17.19 21.83
C PRO A 78 -0.61 16.47 23.02
N ALA A 79 -0.04 15.29 22.75
CA ALA A 79 0.58 14.46 23.78
C ALA A 79 1.59 15.29 24.58
N PRO A 80 1.59 15.23 25.93
CA PRO A 80 2.51 16.04 26.73
C PRO A 80 3.96 15.82 26.29
N VAL A 81 4.67 16.93 26.06
CA VAL A 81 6.14 16.92 25.92
C VAL A 81 6.70 16.09 27.06
N PRO A 82 7.55 15.07 26.80
CA PRO A 82 8.04 14.21 27.86
C PRO A 82 8.69 15.05 28.96
N ALA A 83 8.20 14.90 30.19
CA ALA A 83 8.69 15.66 31.32
C ALA A 83 10.20 15.41 31.46
N LYS A 84 11.01 16.48 31.34
CA LYS A 84 12.47 16.40 31.48
C LYS A 84 12.80 15.67 32.79
N ASP A 85 13.71 14.70 32.70
CA ASP A 85 14.20 13.98 33.87
C ASP A 85 14.71 14.99 34.91
N PRO A 86 14.29 14.90 36.19
CA PRO A 86 14.69 15.85 37.22
C PRO A 86 16.21 15.93 37.47
N GLY A 87 17.02 15.02 36.93
CA GLY A 87 18.48 15.15 36.90
C GLY A 87 19.00 16.22 35.92
N CYS A 88 18.36 16.40 34.77
CA CYS A 88 18.85 17.27 33.68
C CYS A 88 18.57 18.75 33.95
N THR A 89 19.54 19.42 34.57
CA THR A 89 19.40 20.80 35.04
C THR A 89 20.33 21.78 34.30
N VAL A 90 19.85 23.00 34.06
CA VAL A 90 20.67 24.10 33.55
C VAL A 90 21.43 24.71 34.73
N LYS A 91 22.69 24.29 34.92
CA LYS A 91 23.54 24.77 36.03
C LYS A 91 24.30 26.03 35.65
N ASN A 92 24.31 27.01 36.55
CA ASN A 92 25.06 28.26 36.43
C ASN A 92 26.55 28.06 36.77
N ASP A 93 27.25 27.31 35.92
CA ASP A 93 28.70 27.10 35.99
C ASP A 93 29.43 27.75 34.79
N THR A 94 30.70 27.41 34.57
CA THR A 94 31.75 28.14 33.81
C THR A 94 31.39 28.60 32.39
N PHE A 95 30.35 28.06 31.75
CA PHE A 95 29.89 28.42 30.40
C PHE A 95 28.47 29.02 30.35
N GLY A 96 27.97 29.57 31.46
CA GLY A 96 26.63 30.17 31.56
C GLY A 96 26.29 31.21 30.48
N PHE A 97 27.29 31.93 29.94
CA PHE A 97 27.08 32.88 28.83
C PHE A 97 26.63 32.18 27.53
N LEU A 98 27.18 30.99 27.24
CA LEU A 98 26.89 30.18 26.06
C LEU A 98 25.53 29.51 26.24
N VAL A 99 25.34 28.88 27.40
CA VAL A 99 24.10 28.22 27.80
C VAL A 99 22.89 29.16 27.74
N ASN A 100 23.04 30.41 28.18
CA ASN A 100 21.96 31.41 28.15
C ASN A 100 21.71 32.04 26.76
N ALA A 101 22.63 31.87 25.80
CA ALA A 101 22.46 32.33 24.42
C ALA A 101 21.93 31.24 23.47
N LEU A 102 21.99 29.98 23.88
CA LEU A 102 21.47 28.84 23.13
C LEU A 102 19.94 28.69 23.30
N PRO A 103 19.22 28.23 22.26
CA PRO A 103 17.79 27.97 22.35
C PRO A 103 17.45 26.88 23.39
N ALA A 104 16.28 27.03 24.02
CA ALA A 104 15.73 26.01 24.92
C ALA A 104 15.01 24.87 24.18
N THR A 105 14.62 25.11 22.92
CA THR A 105 14.02 24.15 21.99
C THR A 105 14.94 22.95 21.80
N TYR A 106 14.38 21.74 21.76
CA TYR A 106 15.11 20.47 21.71
C TYR A 106 16.21 20.32 22.78
N GLY A 107 16.01 21.01 23.91
CA GLY A 107 16.92 20.98 25.05
C GLY A 107 18.34 21.46 24.75
N ILE A 108 18.58 22.27 23.70
CA ILE A 108 19.94 22.60 23.25
C ILE A 108 20.78 23.23 24.38
N ASN A 109 20.22 24.22 25.07
CA ASN A 109 20.84 24.79 26.29
C ASN A 109 21.04 23.78 27.43
N THR A 110 20.18 22.75 27.54
CA THR A 110 20.16 21.76 28.62
C THR A 110 21.24 20.70 28.39
N CYS A 111 21.33 20.18 27.16
CA CYS A 111 22.40 19.29 26.71
C CYS A 111 23.78 19.92 26.91
N VAL A 112 23.95 21.15 26.41
CA VAL A 112 25.20 21.90 26.54
C VAL A 112 25.55 22.17 28.00
N ALA A 113 24.56 22.53 28.85
CA ALA A 113 24.79 22.72 30.28
C ALA A 113 25.20 21.43 31.03
N ASN A 114 24.77 20.25 30.59
CA ASN A 114 25.15 18.98 31.22
C ASN A 114 26.44 18.39 30.63
N ASN A 115 26.82 18.78 29.40
CA ASN A 115 28.07 18.38 28.74
C ASN A 115 29.18 19.44 28.80
N VAL A 116 29.06 20.44 29.68
CA VAL A 116 30.08 21.50 29.90
C VAL A 116 31.47 20.91 30.14
N GLY A 117 31.61 19.76 30.80
CA GLY A 117 32.91 19.10 31.00
C GLY A 117 33.59 18.72 29.68
N THR A 118 32.85 18.10 28.75
CA THR A 118 33.34 17.69 27.43
C THR A 118 33.62 18.90 26.54
N ILE A 119 32.74 19.90 26.58
CA ILE A 119 32.91 21.18 25.86
C ILE A 119 34.15 21.92 26.38
N SER A 120 34.31 21.99 27.71
CA SER A 120 35.50 22.57 28.36
C SER A 120 36.77 21.83 27.96
N TRP A 121 36.73 20.50 27.81
CA TRP A 121 37.91 19.73 27.39
C TRP A 121 38.21 19.86 25.89
N ALA A 122 37.18 19.95 25.04
CA ALA A 122 37.33 20.25 23.62
C ALA A 122 38.01 21.61 23.43
N ILE A 123 37.50 22.66 24.06
CA ILE A 123 38.06 24.02 23.97
C ILE A 123 39.39 24.15 24.77
N ALA A 124 39.58 23.37 25.85
CA ALA A 124 40.89 23.34 26.53
C ALA A 124 41.98 22.72 25.63
N SER A 125 41.61 21.80 24.73
CA SER A 125 42.56 21.25 23.75
C SER A 125 42.93 22.22 22.62
N THR A 126 42.23 23.36 22.50
CA THR A 126 42.51 24.42 21.52
C THR A 126 43.22 25.65 22.12
N ILE A 127 43.62 25.61 23.41
CA ILE A 127 44.32 26.71 24.12
C ILE A 127 45.63 27.18 23.45
N PHE A 128 46.21 26.39 22.53
CA PHE A 128 47.39 26.75 21.76
C PHE A 128 47.16 26.77 20.23
N SER A 129 45.91 27.00 19.79
CA SER A 129 45.52 27.10 18.38
C SER A 129 44.65 28.34 18.11
N SER A 130 44.21 28.50 16.86
CA SER A 130 43.35 29.58 16.36
C SER A 130 41.88 29.55 16.85
N CYS A 131 41.61 28.90 17.98
CA CYS A 131 40.27 28.87 18.60
C CYS A 131 40.39 28.86 20.12
N GLY A 132 40.02 29.96 20.78
CA GLY A 132 39.92 30.07 22.23
C GLY A 132 38.48 30.13 22.75
N VAL A 133 38.35 30.12 24.08
CA VAL A 133 37.07 30.35 24.77
C VAL A 133 36.50 31.74 24.45
N LEU A 134 37.38 32.73 24.19
CA LEU A 134 36.98 34.10 23.85
C LEU A 134 36.40 34.18 22.43
N ASP A 135 37.02 33.52 21.46
CA ASP A 135 36.55 33.52 20.07
C ASP A 135 35.16 32.88 19.96
N ILE A 136 34.89 31.82 20.74
CA ILE A 136 33.55 31.22 20.86
C ILE A 136 32.55 32.16 21.58
N TYR A 137 33.01 32.92 22.58
CA TYR A 137 32.19 33.91 23.29
C TYR A 137 31.81 35.10 22.40
N ASP A 138 32.74 35.61 21.59
CA ASP A 138 32.53 36.72 20.68
C ASP A 138 31.74 36.29 19.43
N LEU A 139 31.98 35.07 18.92
CA LEU A 139 31.15 34.43 17.89
C LEU A 139 29.66 34.38 18.28
N VAL A 140 29.36 33.92 19.49
CA VAL A 140 27.99 33.85 20.03
C VAL A 140 27.36 35.24 20.20
N LYS A 141 28.17 36.29 20.26
CA LYS A 141 27.75 37.70 20.38
C LYS A 141 27.81 38.49 19.08
N ASN A 142 28.29 37.89 17.99
CA ASN A 142 28.36 38.54 16.69
C ASN A 142 26.93 38.81 16.17
N LYS A 143 26.59 40.10 16.04
CA LYS A 143 25.24 40.53 15.67
C LYS A 143 24.88 40.18 14.24
N ASP A 144 25.83 40.19 13.33
CA ASP A 144 25.58 39.95 11.91
C ASP A 144 25.36 38.45 11.64
N LEU A 145 26.03 37.59 12.41
CA LEU A 145 25.71 36.16 12.48
C LEU A 145 24.35 35.90 13.16
N GLN A 146 24.01 36.62 14.24
CA GLN A 146 22.66 36.55 14.83
C GLN A 146 21.57 37.03 13.84
N ASN A 147 21.85 38.05 13.03
CA ASN A 147 20.96 38.52 11.96
C ASN A 147 20.79 37.46 10.86
N LEU A 148 21.86 36.75 10.48
CA LEU A 148 21.80 35.63 9.54
C LEU A 148 20.96 34.45 10.09
N PHE A 149 21.16 34.06 11.36
CA PHE A 149 20.29 33.07 12.01
C PHE A 149 18.83 33.56 12.12
N SER A 150 18.61 34.86 12.35
CA SER A 150 17.28 35.48 12.36
C SER A 150 16.61 35.47 10.98
N LEU A 151 17.38 35.58 9.89
CA LEU A 151 16.88 35.39 8.52
C LEU A 151 16.38 33.96 8.33
N PHE A 152 17.18 32.94 8.65
CA PHE A 152 16.73 31.54 8.55
C PHE A 152 15.52 31.25 9.47
N LYS A 153 15.51 31.83 10.68
CA LYS A 153 14.36 31.80 11.61
C LYS A 153 13.11 32.45 11.01
N SER A 154 13.27 33.51 10.20
CA SER A 154 12.16 34.17 9.52
C SER A 154 11.66 33.38 8.31
N ILE A 155 12.58 32.79 7.52
CA ILE A 155 12.26 32.05 6.31
C ILE A 155 11.46 30.80 6.64
N ALA A 156 11.90 29.91 7.54
CA ALA A 156 11.14 28.68 7.79
C ALA A 156 9.84 28.92 8.60
N ALA A 157 9.69 30.07 9.28
CA ALA A 157 8.43 30.51 9.88
C ALA A 157 7.45 31.09 8.84
N LYS A 158 7.96 31.68 7.76
CA LYS A 158 7.17 32.27 6.65
C LYS A 158 7.84 32.02 5.29
N PRO A 159 7.86 30.78 4.78
CA PRO A 159 8.64 30.46 3.59
C PRO A 159 8.03 30.99 2.29
N ALA A 160 6.74 31.33 2.30
CA ALA A 160 6.11 32.12 1.25
C ALA A 160 6.74 33.53 1.11
N ASP A 161 7.28 34.09 2.19
CA ASP A 161 7.96 35.39 2.24
C ASP A 161 9.48 35.29 1.95
N ILE A 162 10.00 34.14 1.48
CA ILE A 162 11.45 33.92 1.27
C ILE A 162 12.12 35.03 0.45
N SER A 163 11.54 35.43 -0.68
CA SER A 163 12.07 36.50 -1.54
C SER A 163 12.13 37.87 -0.84
N PRO A 164 11.03 38.43 -0.29
CA PRO A 164 11.09 39.71 0.42
C PRO A 164 11.87 39.66 1.75
N LEU A 165 12.03 38.49 2.39
CA LEU A 165 12.91 38.33 3.56
C LEU A 165 14.39 38.41 3.16
N ILE A 166 14.81 37.65 2.15
CA ILE A 166 16.19 37.67 1.64
C ILE A 166 16.52 39.05 1.08
N TYR A 167 15.62 39.69 0.33
CA TYR A 167 15.83 41.06 -0.16
C TYR A 167 16.09 42.06 0.99
N LYS A 168 15.30 42.00 2.07
CA LYS A 168 15.51 42.88 3.24
C LYS A 168 16.84 42.62 3.93
N PHE A 169 17.28 41.36 4.01
CA PHE A 169 18.61 41.03 4.53
C PHE A 169 19.73 41.59 3.63
N MET A 170 19.63 41.43 2.30
CA MET A 170 20.61 41.97 1.35
C MET A 170 20.72 43.50 1.44
N VAL A 171 19.59 44.22 1.52
CA VAL A 171 19.58 45.69 1.67
C VAL A 171 20.13 46.16 3.01
N ALA A 172 20.07 45.32 4.05
CA ALA A 172 20.65 45.62 5.36
C ALA A 172 22.17 45.41 5.43
N GLN A 173 22.81 44.84 4.39
CA GLN A 173 24.25 44.58 4.39
C GLN A 173 25.07 45.82 4.00
N THR A 174 26.17 46.01 4.73
CA THR A 174 27.26 46.94 4.40
C THR A 174 28.57 46.16 4.24
N ASP A 175 29.63 46.84 3.82
CA ASP A 175 30.99 46.28 3.81
C ASP A 175 31.37 45.78 5.23
N ASP A 176 31.21 46.66 6.23
CA ASP A 176 31.41 46.33 7.65
C ASP A 176 30.61 45.10 8.13
N SER A 177 29.33 44.95 7.74
CA SER A 177 28.49 43.85 8.25
C SER A 177 28.80 42.51 7.59
N VAL A 178 29.19 42.52 6.31
CA VAL A 178 29.62 41.30 5.62
C VAL A 178 31.02 40.91 6.07
N ASP A 179 31.96 41.84 6.23
CA ASP A 179 33.29 41.51 6.74
C ASP A 179 33.23 41.09 8.23
N ASN A 180 32.37 41.68 9.08
CA ASN A 180 32.07 41.16 10.44
C ASN A 180 31.56 39.71 10.44
N LEU A 181 30.73 39.35 9.47
CA LEU A 181 30.17 38.01 9.31
C LEU A 181 31.25 37.05 8.78
N CYS A 182 32.07 37.50 7.85
CA CYS A 182 33.20 36.75 7.30
C CYS A 182 34.31 36.52 8.33
N ASP A 183 34.56 37.47 9.24
CA ASP A 183 35.45 37.29 10.39
C ASP A 183 34.86 36.30 11.41
N ALA A 184 33.54 36.21 11.57
CA ALA A 184 32.93 35.16 12.39
C ALA A 184 33.09 33.76 11.77
N PHE A 185 32.98 33.64 10.44
CA PHE A 185 33.22 32.36 9.75
C PHE A 185 34.71 31.98 9.73
N SER A 186 35.56 32.91 9.34
CA SER A 186 37.01 32.73 9.10
C SER A 186 37.84 32.74 10.39
N GLY A 187 37.46 33.55 11.37
CA GLY A 187 38.16 33.67 12.66
C GLY A 187 37.71 32.64 13.70
N ALA A 188 36.46 32.18 13.64
CA ALA A 188 35.88 31.30 14.67
C ALA A 188 35.20 30.03 14.12
N LEU A 189 34.19 30.11 13.25
CA LEU A 189 33.39 28.90 12.92
C LEU A 189 34.18 27.77 12.25
N GLY A 190 35.03 28.07 11.26
CA GLY A 190 35.93 27.08 10.66
C GLY A 190 36.94 26.54 11.69
N PRO A 191 37.83 27.40 12.24
CA PRO A 191 38.91 26.97 13.15
C PRO A 191 38.44 26.32 14.46
N CYS A 192 37.31 26.77 15.03
CA CYS A 192 36.70 26.12 16.18
C CYS A 192 35.91 24.88 15.79
N GLY A 193 35.13 24.94 14.70
CA GLY A 193 34.32 23.82 14.21
C GLY A 193 35.16 22.57 14.05
N GLU A 194 36.30 22.70 13.36
CA GLU A 194 37.25 21.62 13.11
C GLU A 194 37.72 20.89 14.38
N LYS A 195 38.05 21.62 15.45
CA LYS A 195 38.62 21.02 16.67
C LYS A 195 37.55 20.64 17.72
N VAL A 196 36.35 21.22 17.63
CA VAL A 196 35.26 21.08 18.61
C VAL A 196 34.17 20.10 18.13
N ILE A 197 33.69 20.21 16.89
CA ILE A 197 32.56 19.40 16.38
C ILE A 197 32.84 17.88 16.49
N PRO A 198 34.01 17.35 16.09
CA PRO A 198 34.34 15.92 16.22
C PRO A 198 34.39 15.40 17.66
N LYS A 199 34.38 16.30 18.66
CA LYS A 199 34.35 15.95 20.09
C LYS A 199 32.96 16.11 20.71
N LEU A 200 32.12 16.99 20.16
CA LEU A 200 30.77 17.23 20.66
C LEU A 200 29.74 16.26 20.08
N ILE A 201 29.83 15.92 18.78
CA ILE A 201 28.89 14.99 18.15
C ILE A 201 28.85 13.63 18.88
N PRO A 202 29.99 12.94 19.13
CA PRO A 202 29.97 11.67 19.87
C PRO A 202 29.52 11.80 21.34
N ALA A 203 29.65 12.98 21.94
CA ALA A 203 29.22 13.24 23.32
C ALA A 203 27.70 13.43 23.40
N PHE A 204 27.14 14.28 22.54
CA PHE A 204 25.69 14.51 22.45
C PHE A 204 24.95 13.26 21.98
N GLN A 205 25.54 12.45 21.09
CA GLN A 205 24.97 11.16 20.70
C GLN A 205 24.96 10.12 21.85
N LYS A 206 25.88 10.23 22.80
CA LYS A 206 26.03 9.31 23.95
C LYS A 206 25.18 9.70 25.17
N ASP A 207 24.87 10.98 25.34
CA ASP A 207 23.96 11.47 26.39
C ASP A 207 22.51 11.38 25.91
N ASP A 208 21.94 10.17 25.93
CA ASP A 208 20.58 9.91 25.48
C ASP A 208 19.49 10.44 26.42
N VAL A 209 19.87 11.00 27.59
CA VAL A 209 18.97 11.53 28.62
C VAL A 209 18.90 13.07 28.59
N CYS A 210 20.02 13.78 28.75
CA CYS A 210 20.05 15.25 28.77
C CYS A 210 20.36 15.88 27.41
N CYS A 211 20.92 15.13 26.46
CA CYS A 211 21.00 15.50 25.04
C CYS A 211 19.97 14.75 24.17
N ALA A 212 18.93 14.17 24.78
CA ALA A 212 17.96 13.30 24.12
C ALA A 212 17.54 13.77 22.72
N ASP A 213 16.92 14.94 22.61
CA ASP A 213 16.39 15.45 21.34
C ASP A 213 17.51 15.76 20.34
N ILE A 214 18.61 16.40 20.76
CA ILE A 214 19.77 16.67 19.89
C ILE A 214 20.38 15.36 19.36
N SER A 215 20.45 14.34 20.20
CA SER A 215 20.94 13.03 19.82
C SER A 215 20.10 12.46 18.67
N ASP A 216 18.78 12.63 18.71
CA ASP A 216 17.86 12.25 17.63
C ASP A 216 17.94 13.19 16.41
N LEU A 217 18.24 14.48 16.58
CA LEU A 217 18.51 15.42 15.48
C LEU A 217 19.83 15.12 14.74
N ILE A 218 20.88 14.73 15.46
CA ILE A 218 22.16 14.34 14.86
C ILE A 218 21.99 13.04 14.05
N ASP A 219 21.21 12.09 14.56
CA ASP A 219 20.84 10.89 13.79
C ASP A 219 20.12 11.27 12.49
N LEU A 220 19.17 12.22 12.53
CA LEU A 220 18.44 12.69 11.36
C LEU A 220 19.32 13.30 10.26
N LEU A 221 20.47 13.93 10.59
CA LEU A 221 21.42 14.45 9.59
C LEU A 221 21.93 13.35 8.64
N ASN A 222 21.93 12.08 9.05
CA ASN A 222 22.35 10.97 8.19
C ASN A 222 21.47 10.77 6.95
N ILE A 223 20.28 11.39 6.87
CA ILE A 223 19.44 11.36 5.66
C ILE A 223 20.01 12.28 4.55
N VAL A 224 20.58 13.43 4.91
CA VAL A 224 21.13 14.41 3.94
C VAL A 224 22.61 14.20 3.65
N ILE A 225 23.38 13.63 4.58
CA ILE A 225 24.82 13.36 4.40
C ILE A 225 25.02 12.28 3.31
N PRO A 226 25.78 12.56 2.23
CA PRO A 226 26.05 11.60 1.16
C PRO A 226 26.66 10.29 1.65
N ALA A 227 26.34 9.19 0.98
CA ALA A 227 26.63 7.85 1.50
C ALA A 227 28.15 7.51 1.63
N ASP A 228 29.00 8.32 1.01
CA ASP A 228 30.47 8.28 1.01
C ASP A 228 31.13 9.38 1.87
N ARG A 229 30.37 10.22 2.57
CA ARG A 229 30.85 11.35 3.40
C ARG A 229 30.81 11.06 4.91
N SER A 230 31.81 11.54 5.66
CA SER A 230 31.72 11.67 7.12
C SER A 230 30.85 12.86 7.53
N MET A 231 30.30 12.79 8.75
CA MET A 231 29.46 13.86 9.28
C MET A 231 30.30 15.11 9.57
N GLU A 232 31.53 14.91 10.04
CA GLU A 232 32.52 15.94 10.33
C GLU A 232 32.90 16.70 9.05
N PHE A 233 33.28 16.00 7.98
CA PHE A 233 33.64 16.64 6.70
C PHE A 233 32.43 17.35 6.05
N PHE A 234 31.25 16.74 6.08
CA PHE A 234 30.03 17.36 5.55
C PHE A 234 29.69 18.66 6.28
N LEU A 235 29.74 18.66 7.61
CA LEU A 235 29.42 19.85 8.42
C LEU A 235 30.50 20.93 8.36
N ILE A 236 31.79 20.56 8.43
CA ILE A 236 32.91 21.50 8.48
C ILE A 236 33.28 21.96 7.06
N ASN A 237 33.80 21.05 6.23
CA ASN A 237 34.43 21.42 4.97
C ASN A 237 33.43 21.65 3.82
N GLU A 238 32.32 20.90 3.78
CA GLU A 238 31.31 21.07 2.71
C GLU A 238 30.24 22.14 3.03
N LEU A 239 29.88 22.35 4.31
CA LEU A 239 28.87 23.34 4.72
C LEU A 239 29.45 24.63 5.34
N ILE A 240 30.23 24.57 6.42
CA ILE A 240 30.77 25.79 7.07
C ILE A 240 31.79 26.50 6.17
N ASP A 241 32.83 25.79 5.73
CA ASP A 241 33.83 26.32 4.80
C ASP A 241 33.21 26.59 3.42
N GLY A 242 32.26 25.75 2.97
CA GLY A 242 31.52 25.97 1.73
C GLY A 242 30.74 27.29 1.74
N PHE A 243 30.01 27.59 2.81
CA PHE A 243 29.30 28.86 2.97
C PHE A 243 30.29 30.04 3.13
N ASN A 244 31.41 29.84 3.82
CA ASN A 244 32.48 30.84 3.92
C ASN A 244 33.03 31.18 2.52
N LYS A 245 33.36 30.20 1.67
CA LYS A 245 33.81 30.44 0.29
C LYS A 245 32.73 31.08 -0.59
N PHE A 246 31.47 30.66 -0.44
CA PHE A 246 30.33 31.23 -1.16
C PHE A 246 30.15 32.74 -0.89
N LEU A 247 30.26 33.16 0.38
CA LEU A 247 29.98 34.54 0.81
C LEU A 247 31.23 35.44 0.86
N CYS A 248 32.36 34.90 1.33
CA CYS A 248 33.48 35.68 1.86
C CYS A 248 34.77 35.63 1.02
N SER A 249 34.82 34.83 -0.04
CA SER A 249 35.85 34.98 -1.07
C SER A 249 35.90 36.43 -1.58
N LYS A 250 37.10 37.01 -1.70
CA LYS A 250 37.26 38.42 -2.10
C LYS A 250 37.43 38.55 -3.62
N LYS A 251 36.78 39.56 -4.20
CA LYS A 251 36.76 39.93 -5.63
C LYS A 251 37.18 41.39 -5.73
N GLY A 252 38.49 41.63 -5.75
CA GLY A 252 39.04 42.94 -5.39
C GLY A 252 38.83 43.20 -3.89
N ASP A 253 38.41 44.42 -3.54
CA ASP A 253 38.19 44.80 -2.13
C ASP A 253 36.89 44.20 -1.54
N ASN A 254 35.84 44.04 -2.37
CA ASN A 254 34.53 43.49 -1.98
C ASN A 254 34.60 41.96 -1.76
N SER A 255 33.70 41.42 -0.93
CA SER A 255 33.40 39.98 -0.91
C SER A 255 32.42 39.58 -2.01
N CYS A 256 32.45 38.32 -2.43
CA CYS A 256 31.56 37.73 -3.43
C CYS A 256 30.07 37.83 -3.04
N GLY A 257 29.76 37.67 -1.75
CA GLY A 257 28.43 37.87 -1.20
C GLY A 257 27.98 39.33 -1.32
N LEU A 258 28.85 40.28 -0.93
CA LEU A 258 28.54 41.71 -1.00
C LEU A 258 28.37 42.21 -2.44
N ASP A 259 29.23 41.80 -3.38
CA ASP A 259 29.10 42.12 -4.80
C ASP A 259 27.76 41.61 -5.37
N MET A 260 27.40 40.35 -5.09
CA MET A 260 26.09 39.79 -5.44
C MET A 260 24.93 40.60 -4.85
N PHE A 261 24.98 40.90 -3.55
CA PHE A 261 23.92 41.68 -2.87
C PHE A 261 23.79 43.10 -3.44
N GLN A 262 24.91 43.78 -3.72
CA GLN A 262 24.92 45.11 -4.33
C GLN A 262 24.39 45.09 -5.77
N GLN A 263 24.72 44.07 -6.57
CA GLN A 263 24.18 43.92 -7.93
C GLN A 263 22.66 43.67 -7.90
N LEU A 264 22.18 42.76 -7.04
CA LEU A 264 20.75 42.42 -6.94
C LEU A 264 19.90 43.58 -6.39
N THR A 265 20.33 44.22 -5.31
CA THR A 265 19.59 45.35 -4.69
C THR A 265 19.62 46.64 -5.51
N LYS A 266 20.53 46.74 -6.49
CA LYS A 266 20.55 47.80 -7.50
C LYS A 266 19.63 47.51 -8.71
N ALA A 267 19.40 46.23 -9.03
CA ALA A 267 18.55 45.80 -10.14
C ALA A 267 17.07 45.62 -9.75
N HIS A 268 16.80 45.31 -8.49
CA HIS A 268 15.47 44.89 -8.00
C HIS A 268 14.97 45.75 -6.83
N THR A 269 13.68 45.60 -6.51
CA THR A 269 13.04 46.11 -5.29
C THR A 269 12.43 44.95 -4.49
N VAL A 270 12.03 45.21 -3.24
CA VAL A 270 11.38 44.19 -2.37
C VAL A 270 10.11 43.58 -2.97
N ASP A 271 9.46 44.31 -3.89
CA ASP A 271 8.21 43.91 -4.54
C ASP A 271 8.42 43.14 -5.85
N ASN A 272 9.63 43.18 -6.43
CA ASN A 272 9.93 42.56 -7.73
C ASN A 272 11.13 41.59 -7.72
N PHE A 273 11.87 41.49 -6.61
CA PHE A 273 12.89 40.47 -6.42
C PHE A 273 12.26 39.10 -6.20
N ASP A 274 12.67 38.12 -7.02
CA ASP A 274 12.38 36.71 -6.81
C ASP A 274 13.70 35.95 -6.52
N PHE A 275 13.76 35.30 -5.35
CA PHE A 275 14.95 34.57 -4.89
C PHE A 275 15.33 33.42 -5.83
N PHE A 276 14.36 32.60 -6.24
CA PHE A 276 14.64 31.45 -7.08
C PHE A 276 15.09 31.91 -8.47
N GLN A 277 14.43 32.90 -9.05
CA GLN A 277 14.72 33.44 -10.37
C GLN A 277 16.12 34.05 -10.50
N HIS A 278 16.62 34.71 -9.44
CA HIS A 278 17.84 35.52 -9.49
C HIS A 278 19.04 34.96 -8.72
N MET A 279 18.84 34.05 -7.76
CA MET A 279 19.93 33.42 -7.01
C MET A 279 20.07 31.90 -7.23
N VAL A 280 19.00 31.20 -7.63
CA VAL A 280 19.03 29.72 -7.76
C VAL A 280 19.05 29.30 -9.24
N PHE A 281 18.08 29.73 -10.02
CA PHE A 281 17.89 29.32 -11.41
C PHE A 281 19.02 29.72 -12.38
N PRO A 282 19.84 30.77 -12.17
CA PRO A 282 21.02 31.01 -13.01
C PRO A 282 22.03 29.84 -13.02
N PHE A 283 22.03 28.99 -11.99
CA PHE A 283 22.85 27.77 -11.93
C PHE A 283 22.13 26.53 -12.52
N MET A 284 20.95 26.73 -13.11
CA MET A 284 20.07 25.66 -13.62
C MET A 284 19.43 25.97 -14.99
N THR A 285 19.65 27.14 -15.59
CA THR A 285 19.04 27.56 -16.87
C THR A 285 20.05 28.00 -17.93
N ILE A 286 21.35 28.06 -17.64
CA ILE A 286 22.37 28.41 -18.65
C ILE A 286 22.89 27.12 -19.27
N GLY A 287 22.69 26.97 -20.59
CA GLY A 287 23.02 25.78 -21.35
C GLY A 287 24.51 25.62 -21.67
N SER A 288 24.89 24.43 -22.12
CA SER A 288 26.30 24.12 -22.34
C SER A 288 26.90 24.82 -23.56
N GLY A 289 28.04 25.48 -23.36
CA GLY A 289 28.67 26.42 -24.27
C GLY A 289 28.43 27.89 -23.93
N GLU A 290 27.50 28.21 -23.03
CA GLU A 290 27.19 29.59 -22.60
C GLU A 290 27.47 29.85 -21.11
N GLU A 291 27.83 28.84 -20.31
CA GLU A 291 27.92 28.89 -18.83
C GLU A 291 28.79 30.07 -18.35
N CYS A 292 29.98 30.21 -18.92
CA CYS A 292 30.95 31.26 -18.57
C CYS A 292 30.52 32.65 -19.03
N SER A 293 29.82 32.73 -20.17
CA SER A 293 29.33 34.00 -20.72
C SER A 293 28.15 34.52 -19.87
N GLY A 294 27.17 33.65 -19.61
CA GLY A 294 25.96 33.95 -18.87
C GLY A 294 26.22 34.28 -17.40
N LEU A 295 27.04 33.50 -16.69
CA LEU A 295 27.42 33.81 -15.30
C LEU A 295 28.40 35.00 -15.19
N GLY A 296 29.02 35.40 -16.31
CA GLY A 296 29.70 36.69 -16.47
C GLY A 296 28.75 37.87 -16.68
N GLY A 297 27.43 37.67 -16.58
CA GLY A 297 26.40 38.70 -16.75
C GLY A 297 26.01 39.02 -18.19
N ASN A 298 26.51 38.28 -19.19
CA ASN A 298 26.15 38.50 -20.60
C ASN A 298 24.82 37.82 -20.95
N PRO A 299 24.16 38.23 -22.06
CA PRO A 299 22.97 37.54 -22.55
C PRO A 299 23.25 36.10 -22.98
N TYR A 300 22.38 35.18 -22.57
CA TYR A 300 22.41 33.74 -22.90
C TYR A 300 21.01 33.26 -23.36
N GLN A 301 20.92 32.05 -23.89
CA GLN A 301 19.66 31.35 -24.15
C GLN A 301 19.29 30.49 -22.94
N ASP A 302 18.24 30.90 -22.24
CA ASP A 302 17.67 30.19 -21.09
C ASP A 302 17.10 28.84 -21.54
N THR A 303 17.60 27.72 -21.00
CA THR A 303 17.22 26.38 -21.42
C THR A 303 15.78 26.02 -21.05
N ALA A 304 15.25 26.61 -19.99
CA ALA A 304 13.92 26.33 -19.47
C ALA A 304 12.85 27.14 -20.20
N SER A 305 13.07 28.44 -20.42
CA SER A 305 12.12 29.29 -21.16
C SER A 305 12.32 29.28 -22.68
N GLN A 306 13.53 28.91 -23.14
CA GLN A 306 14.00 29.05 -24.53
C GLN A 306 13.97 30.49 -25.05
N ALA A 307 13.96 31.48 -24.14
CA ALA A 307 14.09 32.90 -24.43
C ALA A 307 15.54 33.40 -24.23
N LYS A 308 15.81 34.65 -24.61
CA LYS A 308 17.05 35.32 -24.22
C LYS A 308 16.92 35.88 -22.80
N ALA A 309 17.88 35.56 -21.94
CA ALA A 309 17.94 36.00 -20.56
C ALA A 309 19.30 36.63 -20.23
N THR A 310 19.37 37.29 -19.07
CA THR A 310 20.57 37.87 -18.46
C THR A 310 20.50 37.63 -16.95
N THR A 311 21.64 37.49 -16.30
CA THR A 311 21.75 37.45 -14.83
C THR A 311 22.82 38.45 -14.36
N ILE A 312 23.07 38.54 -13.06
CA ILE A 312 24.16 39.34 -12.49
C ILE A 312 25.53 38.81 -12.92
N ASN A 313 26.58 39.64 -12.86
CA ASN A 313 27.95 39.20 -13.10
C ASN A 313 28.54 38.58 -11.82
N PHE A 314 28.34 37.27 -11.65
CA PHE A 314 29.04 36.49 -10.63
C PHE A 314 30.56 36.52 -10.88
N GLY A 315 30.98 36.32 -12.13
CA GLY A 315 32.39 36.33 -12.52
C GLY A 315 33.19 35.23 -11.80
N CYS A 316 34.40 35.56 -11.32
CA CYS A 316 35.24 34.57 -10.62
C CYS A 316 34.61 33.95 -9.37
N CYS A 317 33.59 34.57 -8.76
CA CYS A 317 32.91 34.04 -7.58
C CYS A 317 32.26 32.68 -7.83
N VAL A 318 31.92 32.36 -9.09
CA VAL A 318 31.35 31.05 -9.48
C VAL A 318 32.25 29.89 -9.04
N HIS A 319 33.59 30.03 -9.08
CA HIS A 319 34.49 28.95 -8.69
C HIS A 319 34.39 28.62 -7.19
N GLN A 320 34.07 29.62 -6.36
CA GLN A 320 34.07 29.56 -4.91
C GLN A 320 32.66 29.31 -4.34
N MET A 321 31.62 29.73 -5.07
CA MET A 321 30.22 29.38 -4.81
C MET A 321 29.88 27.93 -5.23
N ARG A 322 30.48 27.42 -6.31
CA ARG A 322 30.18 26.09 -6.87
C ARG A 322 30.22 24.95 -5.84
N PRO A 323 31.27 24.79 -4.98
CA PRO A 323 31.35 23.65 -4.07
C PRO A 323 30.13 23.56 -3.14
N PHE A 324 29.74 24.67 -2.51
CA PHE A 324 28.59 24.72 -1.61
C PHE A 324 27.27 24.40 -2.30
N ILE A 325 27.06 24.90 -3.53
CA ILE A 325 25.86 24.57 -4.30
C ILE A 325 25.87 23.09 -4.71
N GLN A 326 27.03 22.54 -5.07
CA GLN A 326 27.19 21.11 -5.38
C GLN A 326 26.99 20.21 -4.15
N THR A 327 27.36 20.66 -2.93
CA THR A 327 27.00 20.00 -1.67
C THR A 327 25.49 19.90 -1.52
N ILE A 328 24.76 21.01 -1.70
CA ILE A 328 23.29 21.05 -1.60
C ILE A 328 22.65 20.13 -2.65
N GLN A 329 23.09 20.19 -3.91
CA GLN A 329 22.61 19.31 -4.99
C GLN A 329 22.88 17.83 -4.68
N SER A 330 24.06 17.51 -4.11
CA SER A 330 24.46 16.16 -3.73
C SER A 330 23.66 15.64 -2.53
N ALA A 331 23.37 16.49 -1.54
CA ALA A 331 22.52 16.15 -0.40
C ALA A 331 21.07 15.87 -0.83
N VAL A 332 20.49 16.72 -1.69
CA VAL A 332 19.16 16.46 -2.29
C VAL A 332 19.16 15.12 -3.02
N LYS A 333 20.13 14.90 -3.92
CA LYS A 333 20.25 13.63 -4.67
C LYS A 333 20.50 12.42 -3.76
N ASN A 334 21.20 12.58 -2.64
CA ASN A 334 21.39 11.51 -1.66
C ASN A 334 20.06 11.10 -1.01
N VAL A 335 19.21 12.06 -0.61
CA VAL A 335 17.86 11.76 -0.14
C VAL A 335 17.04 11.10 -1.26
N VAL A 336 16.84 11.79 -2.38
CA VAL A 336 15.73 11.50 -3.33
C VAL A 336 16.11 10.70 -4.57
N SER A 337 17.39 10.39 -4.77
CA SER A 337 17.98 9.71 -5.95
C SER A 337 17.89 10.45 -7.29
N ASP A 338 16.92 11.35 -7.47
CA ASP A 338 16.81 12.27 -8.61
C ASP A 338 17.73 13.50 -8.46
N ALA A 339 18.15 14.12 -9.58
CA ALA A 339 18.94 15.35 -9.56
C ALA A 339 18.04 16.60 -9.57
N THR A 340 18.51 17.72 -9.00
CA THR A 340 17.69 18.91 -8.76
C THR A 340 17.03 19.47 -10.03
N TRP A 341 17.72 19.45 -11.17
CA TRP A 341 17.18 19.91 -12.46
C TRP A 341 16.15 18.95 -13.07
N ASP A 342 16.28 17.64 -12.84
CA ASP A 342 15.29 16.64 -13.26
C ASP A 342 13.99 16.84 -12.45
N ILE A 343 14.13 17.10 -11.14
CA ILE A 343 13.02 17.39 -10.22
C ILE A 343 12.27 18.66 -10.66
N LEU A 344 12.97 19.79 -10.84
CA LEU A 344 12.33 21.02 -11.30
C LEU A 344 11.71 20.89 -12.70
N SER A 345 12.28 20.06 -13.58
CA SER A 345 11.73 19.83 -14.92
C SER A 345 10.47 18.97 -14.89
N GLY A 346 10.38 17.96 -14.03
CA GLY A 346 9.15 17.17 -13.86
C GLY A 346 8.01 17.93 -13.16
N MET A 347 8.31 19.02 -12.43
CA MET A 347 7.30 19.89 -11.81
C MET A 347 6.58 20.81 -12.82
N VAL A 348 7.10 20.96 -14.05
CA VAL A 348 6.69 22.00 -15.00
C VAL A 348 6.42 21.43 -16.38
N SER A 349 5.17 21.57 -16.86
CA SER A 349 4.87 21.42 -18.28
C SER A 349 5.25 22.72 -19.01
N PHE A 350 6.48 22.77 -19.53
CA PHE A 350 7.08 23.95 -20.16
C PHE A 350 6.26 24.54 -21.32
N LYS A 351 6.25 25.88 -21.43
CA LYS A 351 5.66 26.61 -22.57
C LYS A 351 6.40 26.34 -23.89
N SER A 352 7.67 25.95 -23.81
CA SER A 352 8.48 25.57 -24.96
C SER A 352 8.67 24.04 -25.01
N PRO A 353 8.41 23.37 -26.16
CA PRO A 353 8.65 21.93 -26.32
C PRO A 353 10.12 21.47 -26.21
N LYS A 354 11.06 22.41 -26.00
CA LYS A 354 12.48 22.16 -25.69
C LYS A 354 12.91 22.77 -24.36
N GLY A 355 11.96 23.17 -23.52
CA GLY A 355 12.22 23.67 -22.17
C GLY A 355 12.74 22.55 -21.26
N GLY A 356 13.77 22.86 -20.47
CA GLY A 356 14.26 22.02 -19.39
C GLY A 356 15.30 22.75 -18.54
N PHE A 357 15.35 22.41 -17.24
CA PHE A 357 16.47 22.81 -16.39
C PHE A 357 17.68 21.90 -16.63
N VAL A 358 18.88 22.39 -16.35
CA VAL A 358 20.16 21.73 -16.64
C VAL A 358 21.13 21.86 -15.47
N ASP A 359 22.26 21.14 -15.52
CA ASP A 359 23.42 21.42 -14.66
C ASP A 359 24.33 22.45 -15.32
N THR A 360 24.18 23.73 -14.96
CA THR A 360 25.12 24.78 -15.38
C THR A 360 26.48 24.64 -14.68
N LEU A 361 26.53 24.14 -13.45
CA LEU A 361 27.75 24.17 -12.62
C LEU A 361 28.86 23.25 -13.13
N THR A 362 28.53 22.09 -13.70
CA THR A 362 29.54 21.21 -14.32
C THR A 362 30.37 21.92 -15.40
N GLY A 363 29.75 22.78 -16.22
CA GLY A 363 30.45 23.59 -17.23
C GLY A 363 31.41 24.63 -16.63
N THR A 364 31.12 25.15 -15.44
CA THR A 364 31.88 26.25 -14.83
C THR A 364 33.32 25.91 -14.43
N THR A 365 33.65 24.62 -14.39
CA THR A 365 34.98 24.11 -13.99
C THR A 365 36.13 24.62 -14.86
N LYS A 366 35.84 25.14 -16.07
CA LYS A 366 36.82 25.63 -17.05
C LYS A 366 36.63 27.10 -17.43
N CYS A 367 35.83 27.86 -16.68
CA CYS A 367 35.58 29.25 -17.04
C CYS A 367 36.77 30.16 -16.75
N GLU A 368 37.13 30.97 -17.75
CA GLU A 368 38.06 32.09 -17.62
C GLU A 368 37.25 33.38 -17.66
N PHE A 369 36.95 33.95 -16.48
CA PHE A 369 36.29 35.25 -16.37
C PHE A 369 37.34 36.35 -16.61
N GLY A 370 37.16 37.16 -17.65
CA GLY A 370 38.25 37.87 -18.35
C GLY A 370 39.06 38.87 -17.53
N GLY A 371 40.05 38.39 -16.77
CA GLY A 371 40.92 39.17 -15.89
C GLY A 371 40.53 39.17 -14.41
N ASP A 372 39.39 38.56 -14.06
CA ASP A 372 38.89 38.46 -12.69
C ASP A 372 39.44 37.21 -11.98
N SER A 373 40.08 37.39 -10.82
CA SER A 373 40.47 36.32 -9.91
C SER A 373 39.86 36.53 -8.53
N CYS A 374 39.34 35.47 -7.91
CA CYS A 374 38.68 35.52 -6.60
C CYS A 374 39.41 34.61 -5.61
N ASP A 375 39.94 35.17 -4.54
CA ASP A 375 40.70 34.43 -3.54
C ASP A 375 39.78 33.77 -2.50
N ASP A 376 40.17 32.59 -1.99
CA ASP A 376 39.53 31.95 -0.84
C ASP A 376 39.64 32.86 0.41
N PRO A 377 38.62 32.88 1.30
CA PRO A 377 38.75 33.56 2.59
C PRO A 377 39.80 32.87 3.46
N LYS A 378 40.27 33.58 4.48
CA LYS A 378 41.22 33.03 5.46
C LYS A 378 40.50 32.04 6.38
N GLY A 379 41.27 31.21 7.09
CA GLY A 379 40.74 30.39 8.19
C GLY A 379 39.71 29.32 7.79
N ILE A 380 39.67 28.94 6.51
CA ILE A 380 39.15 27.65 6.07
C ILE A 380 39.82 26.54 6.90
N ALA A 381 39.04 25.56 7.36
CA ALA A 381 39.53 24.49 8.22
C ALA A 381 40.44 23.50 7.48
N ASP A 382 41.23 22.72 8.22
CA ASP A 382 41.94 21.56 7.63
C ASP A 382 40.90 20.51 7.17
N ASP A 383 41.15 19.89 6.01
CA ASP A 383 40.30 18.81 5.46
C ASP A 383 40.14 17.67 6.48
N GLN A 384 38.90 17.41 6.91
CA GLN A 384 38.57 16.26 7.74
C GLN A 384 38.64 14.95 6.93
N GLU A 385 38.54 13.80 7.59
CA GLU A 385 38.48 12.51 6.89
C GLU A 385 37.18 12.44 6.05
N MET A 386 37.27 12.72 4.76
CA MET A 386 36.12 12.79 3.84
C MET A 386 35.29 11.50 3.87
N THR A 387 35.95 10.34 3.89
CA THR A 387 35.29 9.03 3.80
C THR A 387 34.79 8.53 5.14
N ARG A 388 33.47 8.31 5.28
CA ARG A 388 32.97 7.57 6.46
C ARG A 388 33.32 6.08 6.38
N LYS A 389 33.67 5.49 7.52
CA LYS A 389 33.60 4.04 7.70
C LYS A 389 32.12 3.63 7.75
N VAL A 390 31.68 2.84 6.79
CA VAL A 390 30.30 2.32 6.74
C VAL A 390 30.00 1.53 8.02
N GLY A 391 28.94 1.93 8.72
CA GLY A 391 28.48 1.26 9.94
C GLY A 391 27.79 -0.09 9.67
N SER A 392 27.45 -0.79 10.75
CA SER A 392 26.94 -2.17 10.72
C SER A 392 25.51 -2.35 11.23
N LYS A 393 24.72 -1.27 11.39
CA LYS A 393 23.34 -1.40 11.87
C LYS A 393 22.44 -1.96 10.77
N ASN A 394 22.04 -3.21 10.92
CA ASN A 394 20.82 -3.71 10.29
C ASN A 394 19.62 -3.17 11.11
N PRO A 395 18.69 -2.39 10.53
CA PRO A 395 17.53 -1.88 11.28
C PRO A 395 16.52 -2.97 11.65
N GLY A 396 16.52 -4.10 10.93
CA GLY A 396 15.42 -5.06 10.94
C GLY A 396 14.14 -4.47 10.34
N LYS A 397 12.98 -4.98 10.75
CA LYS A 397 11.61 -4.50 10.41
C LYS A 397 11.14 -4.76 8.98
N ASN A 398 12.00 -5.30 8.12
CA ASN A 398 11.63 -5.99 6.88
C ASN A 398 11.75 -7.53 7.01
N ASP A 399 11.83 -8.01 8.26
CA ASP A 399 11.80 -9.43 8.60
C ASP A 399 10.36 -9.98 8.43
N LEU A 400 10.22 -11.16 7.83
CA LEU A 400 8.94 -11.88 7.70
C LEU A 400 8.95 -13.07 8.67
N ILE A 401 7.86 -13.29 9.41
CA ILE A 401 7.76 -14.36 10.40
C ILE A 401 7.06 -15.60 9.81
N ASP A 402 7.61 -16.79 10.08
CA ASP A 402 7.15 -18.11 9.61
C ASP A 402 6.88 -18.20 8.09
N THR A 403 7.62 -17.40 7.30
CA THR A 403 7.38 -17.19 5.86
C THR A 403 8.61 -17.60 5.05
N ASP A 404 8.57 -18.79 4.44
CA ASP A 404 9.58 -19.24 3.47
C ASP A 404 9.18 -18.82 2.04
N CYS A 405 10.17 -18.51 1.19
CA CYS A 405 9.99 -18.18 -0.22
C CYS A 405 11.29 -18.35 -1.03
N THR A 406 11.24 -18.21 -2.36
CA THR A 406 12.46 -18.17 -3.18
C THR A 406 13.05 -16.75 -3.16
N LEU A 407 14.27 -16.58 -2.67
CA LEU A 407 14.86 -15.24 -2.52
C LEU A 407 15.64 -14.77 -3.77
N VAL A 408 15.28 -13.58 -4.28
CA VAL A 408 15.93 -12.89 -5.41
C VAL A 408 16.47 -11.51 -5.01
N ASP A 409 17.32 -10.92 -5.84
CA ASP A 409 17.86 -9.56 -5.65
C ASP A 409 16.98 -8.52 -6.35
N LYS A 410 16.29 -7.67 -5.57
CA LYS A 410 15.66 -6.45 -6.08
C LYS A 410 16.68 -5.31 -5.99
N CYS A 411 17.16 -4.83 -7.14
CA CYS A 411 18.10 -3.73 -7.23
C CYS A 411 17.45 -2.43 -7.72
N SER A 412 18.05 -1.29 -7.38
CA SER A 412 17.78 0.01 -8.02
C SER A 412 18.17 0.00 -9.50
N GLY A 413 17.63 0.91 -10.30
CA GLY A 413 17.90 1.00 -11.74
C GLY A 413 19.38 1.24 -12.09
N ASP A 414 20.10 1.98 -11.23
CA ASP A 414 21.55 2.21 -11.31
C ASP A 414 22.39 1.03 -10.75
N LYS A 415 21.74 0.06 -10.09
CA LYS A 415 22.33 -1.10 -9.39
C LYS A 415 23.29 -0.75 -8.25
N SER A 416 23.19 0.45 -7.68
CA SER A 416 23.98 0.85 -6.51
C SER A 416 23.50 0.19 -5.22
N VAL A 417 22.22 -0.21 -5.13
CA VAL A 417 21.63 -0.86 -3.94
C VAL A 417 20.73 -2.02 -4.34
N CYS A 418 20.89 -3.16 -3.65
CA CYS A 418 20.01 -4.32 -3.80
C CYS A 418 19.57 -4.85 -2.44
N SER A 419 18.32 -5.34 -2.38
CA SER A 419 17.72 -6.01 -1.23
C SER A 419 17.29 -7.43 -1.61
N LYS A 420 17.34 -8.36 -0.65
CA LYS A 420 16.77 -9.70 -0.82
C LYS A 420 15.26 -9.64 -0.57
N VAL A 421 14.49 -10.16 -1.52
CA VAL A 421 13.02 -10.20 -1.47
C VAL A 421 12.55 -11.58 -1.93
N CYS A 422 11.31 -11.93 -1.60
CA CYS A 422 10.66 -13.08 -2.22
C CYS A 422 10.46 -12.81 -3.72
N ASP A 423 10.72 -13.82 -4.54
CA ASP A 423 10.32 -13.83 -5.94
C ASP A 423 8.79 -13.96 -6.01
N ARG A 424 8.19 -13.27 -6.97
CA ARG A 424 6.75 -12.95 -6.99
C ARG A 424 5.90 -14.20 -7.18
N GLY A 425 5.08 -14.53 -6.17
CA GLY A 425 4.25 -15.75 -6.15
C GLY A 425 5.03 -17.01 -5.77
N THR A 426 6.07 -16.87 -4.93
CA THR A 426 6.86 -18.01 -4.41
C THR A 426 6.76 -18.19 -2.90
N VAL A 427 5.91 -17.41 -2.22
CA VAL A 427 5.62 -17.58 -0.79
C VAL A 427 5.01 -18.96 -0.48
N ILE A 428 5.53 -19.64 0.55
CA ILE A 428 5.09 -20.97 0.96
C ILE A 428 4.06 -20.84 2.08
N VAL A 429 2.79 -21.11 1.74
CA VAL A 429 1.69 -21.11 2.70
C VAL A 429 1.45 -22.53 3.23
N PRO A 430 1.42 -22.77 4.56
CA PRO A 430 1.05 -24.06 5.11
C PRO A 430 -0.37 -24.49 4.68
N GLU A 431 -0.55 -25.73 4.23
CA GLU A 431 -1.83 -26.19 3.65
C GLU A 431 -3.01 -26.10 4.63
N TRP A 432 -2.77 -26.31 5.93
CA TRP A 432 -3.78 -26.10 6.97
C TRP A 432 -4.26 -24.64 7.04
N LEU A 433 -3.34 -23.68 6.85
CA LEU A 433 -3.64 -22.26 6.90
C LEU A 433 -4.41 -21.83 5.65
N LYS A 434 -3.93 -22.27 4.48
CA LYS A 434 -4.58 -22.02 3.18
C LYS A 434 -6.02 -22.53 3.15
N SER A 435 -6.23 -23.79 3.55
CA SER A 435 -7.57 -24.41 3.61
C SER A 435 -8.46 -23.75 4.67
N THR A 436 -7.92 -23.39 5.83
CA THR A 436 -8.71 -22.73 6.89
C THR A 436 -9.11 -21.30 6.53
N LEU A 437 -8.21 -20.50 5.96
CA LEU A 437 -8.53 -19.14 5.49
C LEU A 437 -9.55 -19.18 4.34
N ALA A 438 -9.45 -20.14 3.42
CA ALA A 438 -10.47 -20.37 2.41
C ALA A 438 -11.83 -20.74 3.02
N TYR A 439 -11.86 -21.60 4.05
CA TYR A 439 -13.09 -21.95 4.78
C TYR A 439 -13.73 -20.72 5.44
N GLN A 440 -12.95 -19.91 6.18
CA GLN A 440 -13.44 -18.68 6.82
C GLN A 440 -13.93 -17.66 5.79
N ARG A 441 -13.20 -17.48 4.68
CA ARG A 441 -13.58 -16.59 3.59
C ARG A 441 -14.89 -17.03 2.94
N ASN A 442 -15.10 -18.32 2.72
CA ASN A 442 -16.36 -18.84 2.16
C ASN A 442 -17.56 -18.56 3.07
N LEU A 443 -17.38 -18.66 4.41
CA LEU A 443 -18.40 -18.22 5.36
C LEU A 443 -18.66 -16.72 5.23
N ALA A 444 -17.62 -15.88 5.33
CA ALA A 444 -17.72 -14.43 5.22
C ALA A 444 -18.37 -13.96 3.91
N PHE A 445 -18.06 -14.62 2.78
CA PHE A 445 -18.59 -14.30 1.46
C PHE A 445 -20.03 -14.80 1.24
N SER A 446 -20.48 -15.80 2.00
CA SER A 446 -21.88 -16.27 2.01
C SER A 446 -22.78 -15.49 2.98
N GLY A 447 -22.19 -14.81 3.96
CA GLY A 447 -22.90 -13.96 4.91
C GLY A 447 -23.35 -12.61 4.31
N PRO A 448 -24.12 -11.81 5.07
CA PRO A 448 -24.51 -10.47 4.65
C PRO A 448 -23.29 -9.58 4.44
N PHE A 449 -23.23 -8.85 3.33
CA PHE A 449 -22.05 -8.13 2.86
C PHE A 449 -21.29 -7.34 3.95
N CYS A 450 -21.99 -6.53 4.76
CA CYS A 450 -21.34 -5.71 5.80
C CYS A 450 -20.86 -6.46 7.05
N TYR A 451 -21.18 -7.75 7.19
CA TYR A 451 -20.58 -8.62 8.21
C TYR A 451 -19.31 -9.33 7.72
N ALA A 452 -18.97 -9.26 6.42
CA ALA A 452 -17.82 -9.94 5.88
C ALA A 452 -16.51 -9.46 6.54
N GLN A 453 -15.76 -10.42 7.09
CA GLN A 453 -14.38 -10.23 7.54
C GLN A 453 -13.46 -10.54 6.37
N ILE A 454 -12.67 -9.55 5.95
CA ILE A 454 -11.82 -9.61 4.76
C ILE A 454 -10.40 -9.26 5.19
N PRO A 455 -9.47 -10.22 5.24
CA PRO A 455 -8.07 -9.94 5.51
C PRO A 455 -7.52 -8.90 4.54
N ALA A 456 -6.92 -7.84 5.08
CA ALA A 456 -6.53 -6.64 4.35
C ALA A 456 -5.05 -6.32 4.55
N THR A 457 -4.43 -5.62 3.60
CA THR A 457 -3.15 -4.93 3.81
C THR A 457 -3.32 -3.43 3.67
N HIS A 458 -2.54 -2.68 4.44
CA HIS A 458 -2.42 -1.23 4.33
C HIS A 458 -1.33 -0.90 3.30
N ASN A 459 -1.60 0.03 2.39
CA ASN A 459 -0.69 0.48 1.32
C ASN A 459 0.01 -0.71 0.62
N SER A 460 -0.79 -1.71 0.22
CA SER A 460 -0.37 -3.05 -0.21
C SER A 460 0.71 -3.06 -1.29
N ALA A 461 0.67 -2.10 -2.20
CA ALA A 461 1.59 -1.98 -3.33
C ALA A 461 2.89 -1.23 -3.00
N ILE A 462 3.00 -0.61 -1.81
CA ILE A 462 4.21 0.06 -1.31
C ILE A 462 5.15 -0.99 -0.71
N THR A 463 5.66 -1.86 -1.60
CA THR A 463 6.38 -3.10 -1.24
C THR A 463 7.85 -3.11 -1.63
N LEU A 464 8.70 -3.71 -0.79
CA LEU A 464 10.13 -3.91 -1.06
C LEU A 464 10.37 -4.78 -2.31
N ALA A 465 9.46 -5.70 -2.64
CA ALA A 465 9.52 -6.49 -3.88
C ALA A 465 9.50 -5.61 -5.14
N ASP A 466 8.76 -4.50 -5.12
CA ASP A 466 8.68 -3.55 -6.23
C ASP A 466 9.68 -2.39 -6.11
N GLY A 467 10.28 -2.20 -4.92
CA GLY A 467 11.53 -1.46 -4.73
C GLY A 467 11.48 -0.36 -3.67
N PHE A 468 10.31 -0.10 -3.10
CA PHE A 468 10.14 0.82 -1.97
C PHE A 468 11.03 0.40 -0.80
N GLY A 469 11.63 1.36 -0.10
CA GLY A 469 12.57 1.05 0.98
C GLY A 469 13.92 0.42 0.57
N ASN A 470 14.17 0.09 -0.71
CA ASN A 470 15.41 -0.59 -1.10
C ASN A 470 16.68 0.22 -0.74
N ARG A 471 16.63 1.56 -0.85
CA ARG A 471 17.72 2.47 -0.47
C ARG A 471 17.85 2.70 1.03
N ASP A 472 16.87 2.30 1.86
CA ASP A 472 16.84 2.60 3.31
C ASP A 472 18.07 2.05 4.03
N GLN A 473 18.60 0.93 3.56
CA GLN A 473 19.84 0.33 4.07
C GLN A 473 21.08 1.23 3.95
N LEU A 474 21.11 2.23 3.06
CA LEU A 474 22.24 3.18 2.94
C LEU A 474 22.32 4.10 4.15
N PHE A 475 21.16 4.55 4.63
CA PHE A 475 21.02 5.46 5.75
C PHE A 475 21.17 4.67 7.06
N ASN A 476 20.37 3.61 7.21
CA ASN A 476 20.29 2.82 8.45
C ASN A 476 21.63 2.27 8.93
N LYS A 477 22.49 1.79 8.02
CA LYS A 477 23.82 1.23 8.36
C LYS A 477 24.65 2.12 9.28
N ASN A 478 24.46 3.44 9.19
CA ASN A 478 25.29 4.47 9.82
C ASN A 478 24.59 5.18 11.00
N LEU A 479 23.33 4.82 11.29
CA LEU A 479 22.65 5.25 12.51
C LEU A 479 23.23 4.52 13.73
N ASN A 480 23.11 5.11 14.92
CA ASN A 480 23.57 4.48 16.15
C ASN A 480 22.82 3.15 16.39
N PRO A 481 23.50 1.99 16.53
CA PRO A 481 22.86 0.69 16.71
C PRO A 481 22.07 0.56 18.02
N ASP A 482 22.52 1.22 19.10
CA ASP A 482 21.89 1.11 20.43
C ASP A 482 20.51 1.79 20.47
N LYS A 483 20.31 2.80 19.61
CA LYS A 483 19.01 3.46 19.40
C LYS A 483 18.12 2.60 18.51
N TRP A 484 17.52 1.57 19.08
CA TRP A 484 16.56 0.69 18.38
C TRP A 484 15.32 1.44 17.83
N TRP A 485 15.03 2.65 18.34
CA TRP A 485 13.96 3.52 17.82
C TRP A 485 14.38 4.41 16.64
N SER A 486 15.67 4.51 16.32
CA SER A 486 16.20 5.37 15.25
C SER A 486 16.41 4.53 13.99
N TYR A 487 15.43 4.48 13.09
CA TYR A 487 15.52 3.74 11.83
C TYR A 487 14.66 4.34 10.72
N LEU A 488 15.12 4.20 9.49
CA LEU A 488 14.37 4.51 8.27
C LEU A 488 13.68 3.22 7.77
N LYS A 489 12.36 3.24 7.61
CA LYS A 489 11.59 2.22 6.86
C LYS A 489 10.56 2.98 6.04
N THR A 490 10.56 2.76 4.73
CA THR A 490 9.71 3.50 3.78
C THR A 490 8.90 2.59 2.84
N ASN A 491 8.89 1.29 3.16
CA ASN A 491 7.97 0.30 2.60
C ASN A 491 6.96 -0.13 3.67
N ASN A 492 5.67 -0.18 3.34
CA ASN A 492 4.67 -0.78 4.22
C ASN A 492 4.82 -2.31 4.20
N GLN A 493 4.92 -2.89 3.00
CA GLN A 493 5.00 -4.33 2.76
C GLN A 493 6.40 -4.80 2.33
N VAL A 494 6.67 -6.11 2.43
CA VAL A 494 7.89 -6.75 1.89
C VAL A 494 7.56 -7.79 0.81
N LEU A 495 6.44 -8.49 0.94
CA LEU A 495 5.89 -9.40 -0.06
C LEU A 495 5.25 -8.65 -1.25
N SER A 496 5.33 -9.22 -2.45
CA SER A 496 4.58 -8.70 -3.61
C SER A 496 3.06 -8.78 -3.37
N MET A 497 2.24 -8.10 -4.16
CA MET A 497 0.78 -8.25 -4.02
C MET A 497 0.31 -9.65 -4.39
N THR A 498 0.97 -10.33 -5.34
CA THR A 498 0.74 -11.75 -5.65
C THR A 498 0.93 -12.60 -4.40
N ASP A 499 2.06 -12.44 -3.69
CA ASP A 499 2.35 -13.17 -2.46
C ASP A 499 1.38 -12.79 -1.33
N GLN A 500 0.95 -11.52 -1.22
CA GLN A 500 -0.09 -11.08 -0.26
C GLN A 500 -1.44 -11.77 -0.54
N LEU A 501 -1.85 -11.85 -1.81
CA LEU A 501 -3.05 -12.57 -2.23
C LEU A 501 -2.90 -14.09 -1.97
N ASP A 502 -1.72 -14.68 -2.15
CA ASP A 502 -1.48 -16.10 -1.90
C ASP A 502 -1.50 -16.46 -0.41
N ILE A 503 -0.95 -15.62 0.49
CA ILE A 503 -1.09 -15.83 1.96
C ILE A 503 -2.52 -15.62 2.47
N GLY A 504 -3.41 -15.03 1.66
CA GLY A 504 -4.86 -14.98 1.90
C GLY A 504 -5.49 -13.58 2.02
N ILE A 505 -4.76 -12.50 1.73
CA ILE A 505 -5.32 -11.14 1.68
C ILE A 505 -6.35 -11.02 0.56
N ARG A 506 -7.46 -10.31 0.79
CA ARG A 506 -8.55 -10.10 -0.21
C ARG A 506 -9.05 -8.66 -0.27
N PHE A 507 -8.51 -7.75 0.54
CA PHE A 507 -8.62 -6.30 0.37
C PHE A 507 -7.21 -5.74 0.14
N ILE A 508 -7.03 -5.04 -0.97
CA ILE A 508 -5.76 -4.49 -1.46
C ILE A 508 -5.89 -2.98 -1.63
N GLU A 509 -4.93 -2.23 -1.09
CA GLU A 509 -4.85 -0.77 -1.05
C GLU A 509 -3.66 -0.27 -1.88
N ILE A 510 -3.88 0.73 -2.72
CA ILE A 510 -2.89 1.22 -3.69
C ILE A 510 -2.93 2.75 -3.77
N ASP A 511 -2.01 3.39 -3.06
CA ASP A 511 -1.72 4.82 -3.06
C ASP A 511 -1.49 5.28 -4.52
N THR A 512 -2.39 6.08 -5.08
CA THR A 512 -2.49 6.37 -6.52
C THR A 512 -2.43 7.86 -6.80
N HIS A 513 -1.36 8.28 -7.48
CA HIS A 513 -1.04 9.68 -7.70
C HIS A 513 -0.61 9.97 -9.14
N PHE A 514 -0.79 11.22 -9.58
CA PHE A 514 -0.42 11.67 -10.92
C PHE A 514 0.81 12.58 -10.91
N PHE A 515 1.95 12.03 -11.32
CA PHE A 515 3.20 12.77 -11.53
C PHE A 515 3.97 12.19 -12.73
N LEU A 516 4.99 12.92 -13.20
CA LEU A 516 5.76 12.59 -14.43
C LEU A 516 4.91 12.34 -15.71
N ASN A 517 3.64 12.74 -15.68
CA ASN A 517 2.58 12.61 -16.69
C ASN A 517 1.86 11.23 -16.77
N ASP A 518 1.99 10.36 -15.78
CA ASP A 518 1.22 9.10 -15.71
C ASP A 518 0.67 8.84 -14.28
N LEU A 519 -0.15 7.79 -14.13
CA LEU A 519 -0.62 7.29 -12.84
C LEU A 519 0.37 6.31 -12.25
N HIS A 520 0.95 6.67 -11.11
CA HIS A 520 1.93 5.87 -10.37
C HIS A 520 1.38 5.40 -9.02
N THR A 521 1.77 4.18 -8.66
CA THR A 521 1.65 3.65 -7.30
C THR A 521 2.74 4.29 -6.45
N ALA A 522 2.41 5.07 -5.43
CA ALA A 522 3.41 5.79 -4.64
C ALA A 522 2.87 6.39 -3.33
N HIS A 523 3.61 6.23 -2.22
CA HIS A 523 3.25 6.82 -0.92
C HIS A 523 3.66 8.30 -0.85
N CYS A 524 2.70 9.24 -0.89
CA CYS A 524 2.97 10.68 -0.80
C CYS A 524 2.56 11.30 0.55
N GLY A 525 2.96 12.54 0.79
CA GLY A 525 2.39 13.41 1.81
C GLY A 525 3.26 14.62 2.14
N ALA A 526 2.63 15.77 2.43
CA ALA A 526 3.32 17.02 2.76
C ALA A 526 4.04 17.02 4.14
N LEU A 527 4.16 15.86 4.81
CA LEU A 527 4.65 15.70 6.19
C LEU A 527 3.92 16.65 7.18
N GLY A 528 2.61 16.82 6.97
CA GLY A 528 1.72 17.77 7.67
C GLY A 528 2.08 19.26 7.50
N SER A 529 3.09 19.60 6.70
CA SER A 529 3.83 20.83 6.89
C SER A 529 3.34 22.02 6.05
N GLU A 530 2.69 22.96 6.71
CA GLU A 530 2.35 24.28 6.17
C GLU A 530 3.56 25.00 5.56
N ALA A 531 4.75 24.87 6.18
CA ALA A 531 5.95 25.56 5.73
C ALA A 531 6.77 24.77 4.68
N VAL A 532 6.55 23.45 4.50
CA VAL A 532 6.85 22.79 3.21
C VAL A 532 5.98 23.40 2.13
N THR A 533 4.66 23.46 2.39
CA THR A 533 3.65 23.91 1.43
C THR A 533 3.88 25.36 1.01
N GLY A 534 4.24 26.26 1.94
CA GLY A 534 4.59 27.65 1.66
C GLY A 534 5.90 27.82 0.89
N PHE A 535 6.92 26.99 1.16
CA PHE A 535 8.18 26.99 0.39
C PHE A 535 7.94 26.58 -1.06
N PHE A 536 7.25 25.44 -1.27
CA PHE A 536 6.94 24.98 -2.61
C PHE A 536 5.89 25.84 -3.32
N GLY A 537 5.01 26.54 -2.59
CA GLY A 537 4.12 27.56 -3.14
C GLY A 537 4.90 28.78 -3.69
N ALA A 538 5.94 29.23 -3.00
CA ALA A 538 6.84 30.26 -3.50
C ALA A 538 7.63 29.78 -4.73
N LEU A 539 8.23 28.58 -4.67
CA LEU A 539 8.97 27.98 -5.78
C LEU A 539 8.05 27.77 -7.00
N GLY A 540 6.85 27.24 -6.79
CA GLY A 540 5.84 26.99 -7.84
C GLY A 540 5.39 28.26 -8.54
N LYS A 541 5.27 29.38 -7.81
CA LYS A 541 5.01 30.71 -8.38
C LYS A 541 6.12 31.13 -9.36
N THR A 542 7.38 30.91 -9.01
CA THR A 542 8.52 31.20 -9.93
C THR A 542 8.56 30.22 -11.10
N LEU A 543 8.33 28.92 -10.86
CA LEU A 543 8.29 27.88 -11.90
C LEU A 543 7.16 28.14 -12.93
N GLY A 544 6.05 28.75 -12.52
CA GLY A 544 4.98 29.23 -13.40
C GLY A 544 5.40 30.24 -14.47
N ASN A 545 6.57 30.87 -14.34
CA ASN A 545 7.17 31.68 -15.40
C ASN A 545 7.50 30.82 -16.64
N TYR A 546 7.91 29.57 -16.44
CA TYR A 546 8.43 28.67 -17.48
C TYR A 546 7.36 27.78 -18.13
N GLY A 547 6.31 27.42 -17.40
CA GLY A 547 5.30 26.46 -17.85
C GLY A 547 4.01 26.52 -17.04
N THR A 548 3.20 25.48 -17.16
CA THR A 548 2.17 25.17 -16.16
C THR A 548 2.85 24.38 -15.04
N PHE A 549 2.81 24.92 -13.82
CA PHE A 549 3.27 24.20 -12.63
C PHE A 549 2.20 23.17 -12.26
N ASN A 550 2.51 21.89 -12.45
CA ASN A 550 1.57 20.77 -12.32
C ASN A 550 1.78 19.95 -11.04
N TRP A 551 2.63 20.46 -10.14
CA TRP A 551 3.00 19.84 -8.88
C TRP A 551 2.32 20.52 -7.69
N GLY A 552 2.29 19.83 -6.54
CA GLY A 552 1.84 20.38 -5.26
C GLY A 552 2.46 19.62 -4.10
N ALA A 553 2.48 20.22 -2.92
CA ALA A 553 3.18 19.68 -1.74
C ALA A 553 2.63 18.33 -1.26
N GLU A 554 1.41 17.97 -1.65
CA GLU A 554 0.81 16.65 -1.47
C GLU A 554 1.62 15.53 -2.14
N LEU A 555 2.34 15.82 -3.24
CA LEU A 555 3.15 14.84 -3.99
C LEU A 555 4.56 14.61 -3.41
N LEU A 556 4.93 15.31 -2.32
CA LEU A 556 6.21 15.08 -1.65
C LEU A 556 6.30 13.63 -1.18
N GLY A 557 7.44 12.98 -1.42
CA GLY A 557 7.66 11.56 -1.12
C GLY A 557 7.38 10.62 -2.30
N CYS A 558 6.55 11.06 -3.24
CA CYS A 558 6.39 10.44 -4.55
C CYS A 558 7.37 11.07 -5.55
N PHE A 559 7.23 12.38 -5.77
CA PHE A 559 8.12 13.16 -6.61
C PHE A 559 8.39 14.52 -5.94
N PRO A 560 9.66 14.89 -5.63
CA PRO A 560 10.80 13.99 -5.54
C PRO A 560 10.56 12.91 -4.46
N SER A 561 11.09 11.71 -4.67
CA SER A 561 10.78 10.59 -3.78
C SER A 561 11.55 10.66 -2.46
N ILE A 562 10.93 10.23 -1.36
CA ILE A 562 11.65 9.92 -0.10
C ILE A 562 11.49 8.45 0.29
N SER A 563 10.77 7.66 -0.51
CA SER A 563 10.26 6.33 -0.15
C SER A 563 11.23 5.19 -0.48
N GLY A 564 12.52 5.43 -0.28
CA GLY A 564 13.60 4.44 -0.49
C GLY A 564 13.81 4.00 -1.95
N ILE A 565 13.12 4.62 -2.90
CA ILE A 565 13.13 4.34 -4.34
C ILE A 565 13.30 5.65 -5.11
N LYS A 566 13.70 5.61 -6.38
CA LYS A 566 13.72 6.79 -7.26
C LYS A 566 12.32 7.05 -7.81
N ALA A 567 11.92 8.32 -8.02
CA ALA A 567 10.56 8.61 -8.50
C ALA A 567 10.27 8.00 -9.89
N SER A 568 11.25 8.01 -10.79
CA SER A 568 11.14 7.35 -12.11
C SER A 568 11.25 5.81 -12.07
N GLU A 569 11.32 5.21 -10.89
CA GLU A 569 11.38 3.75 -10.67
C GLU A 569 10.15 3.25 -9.88
N GLN A 570 9.25 4.14 -9.44
CA GLN A 570 7.98 3.79 -8.80
C GLN A 570 7.03 3.16 -9.83
N PRO A 571 6.37 2.03 -9.54
CA PRO A 571 5.50 1.33 -10.49
C PRO A 571 4.39 2.24 -11.04
N LEU A 572 3.92 1.97 -12.26
CA LEU A 572 2.65 2.52 -12.70
C LEU A 572 1.53 1.87 -11.89
N THR A 573 0.46 2.61 -11.58
CA THR A 573 -0.75 2.01 -11.00
C THR A 573 -1.32 0.92 -11.92
N LYS A 574 -1.03 1.02 -13.24
CA LYS A 574 -1.32 -0.05 -14.18
C LYS A 574 -0.58 -1.35 -13.90
N ASP A 575 0.72 -1.30 -13.60
CA ASP A 575 1.51 -2.51 -13.32
C ASP A 575 0.96 -3.22 -12.07
N SER A 576 0.61 -2.44 -11.04
CA SER A 576 -0.03 -2.90 -9.82
C SER A 576 -1.39 -3.58 -10.07
N LEU A 577 -2.23 -3.06 -10.97
CA LEU A 577 -3.52 -3.67 -11.29
C LEU A 577 -3.41 -4.85 -12.28
N ASP A 578 -2.44 -4.83 -13.19
CA ASP A 578 -2.13 -5.95 -14.08
C ASP A 578 -1.61 -7.17 -13.29
N GLU A 579 -0.88 -6.97 -12.18
CA GLU A 579 -0.51 -8.03 -11.24
C GLU A 579 -1.76 -8.71 -10.63
N ILE A 580 -2.67 -7.92 -10.05
CA ILE A 580 -3.92 -8.43 -9.46
C ILE A 580 -4.75 -9.14 -10.54
N LYS A 581 -4.80 -8.59 -11.75
CA LYS A 581 -5.48 -9.19 -12.90
C LYS A 581 -4.83 -10.52 -13.31
N ALA A 582 -3.50 -10.63 -13.30
CA ALA A 582 -2.80 -11.89 -13.57
C ALA A 582 -3.12 -12.95 -12.52
N TRP A 583 -3.12 -12.59 -11.22
CA TRP A 583 -3.48 -13.50 -10.14
C TRP A 583 -4.95 -13.95 -10.21
N LEU A 584 -5.88 -13.04 -10.53
CA LEU A 584 -7.31 -13.38 -10.74
C LEU A 584 -7.54 -14.28 -11.97
N ASN A 585 -6.76 -14.13 -13.03
CA ASN A 585 -6.82 -15.02 -14.19
C ASN A 585 -6.34 -16.46 -13.84
N ALA A 586 -5.39 -16.59 -12.90
CA ALA A 586 -4.96 -17.89 -12.36
C ALA A 586 -5.95 -18.46 -11.32
N ASN A 587 -6.71 -17.60 -10.65
CA ASN A 587 -7.66 -17.96 -9.59
C ASN A 587 -9.10 -17.50 -9.94
N PRO A 588 -9.75 -18.10 -10.95
CA PRO A 588 -11.03 -17.61 -11.52
C PRO A 588 -12.27 -17.74 -10.61
N THR A 589 -12.11 -18.23 -9.38
CA THR A 589 -13.17 -18.33 -8.35
C THR A 589 -12.92 -17.41 -7.15
N GLU A 590 -11.84 -16.63 -7.17
CA GLU A 590 -11.49 -15.69 -6.11
C GLU A 590 -12.04 -14.28 -6.40
N PHE A 591 -12.20 -13.49 -5.34
CA PHE A 591 -12.74 -12.13 -5.38
C PHE A 591 -11.86 -11.21 -4.54
N VAL A 592 -11.52 -10.04 -5.07
CA VAL A 592 -10.63 -9.06 -4.45
C VAL A 592 -11.31 -7.69 -4.39
N VAL A 593 -11.28 -7.05 -3.22
CA VAL A 593 -11.58 -5.63 -3.08
C VAL A 593 -10.30 -4.86 -3.41
N VAL A 594 -10.36 -3.96 -4.39
CA VAL A 594 -9.24 -3.15 -4.86
C VAL A 594 -9.56 -1.69 -4.59
N TYR A 595 -8.95 -1.14 -3.55
CA TYR A 595 -9.04 0.26 -3.18
C TYR A 595 -7.84 1.03 -3.74
N LEU A 596 -8.10 2.05 -4.55
CA LEU A 596 -7.09 3.04 -4.92
C LEU A 596 -7.27 4.24 -3.99
N ASP A 597 -6.30 4.50 -3.11
CA ASP A 597 -6.29 5.74 -2.34
C ASP A 597 -5.77 6.86 -3.25
N THR A 598 -6.70 7.66 -3.76
CA THR A 598 -6.47 8.74 -4.71
C THR A 598 -6.12 10.04 -4.01
N GLY A 599 -4.87 10.47 -4.14
CA GLY A 599 -4.41 11.74 -3.58
C GLY A 599 -5.15 12.97 -4.11
N SER A 600 -5.07 14.08 -3.38
CA SER A 600 -5.73 15.34 -3.75
C SER A 600 -5.20 15.92 -5.08
N ASP A 601 -4.02 15.50 -5.53
CA ASP A 601 -3.46 15.76 -6.86
C ASP A 601 -4.30 15.16 -8.00
N ILE A 602 -5.02 14.05 -7.78
CA ILE A 602 -5.94 13.43 -8.76
C ILE A 602 -7.12 14.36 -9.05
N LYS A 603 -7.67 15.03 -8.01
CA LYS A 603 -8.70 16.08 -8.17
C LYS A 603 -8.09 17.36 -8.76
N ARG A 604 -6.92 17.80 -8.28
CA ARG A 604 -6.22 19.01 -8.78
C ARG A 604 -5.86 18.92 -10.26
N SER A 605 -5.51 17.73 -10.74
CA SER A 605 -4.99 17.49 -12.08
C SER A 605 -6.04 16.97 -13.07
N ASP A 606 -7.30 16.84 -12.65
CA ASP A 606 -8.41 16.25 -13.42
C ASP A 606 -8.07 14.85 -13.98
N LYS A 607 -7.95 13.87 -13.06
CA LYS A 607 -7.48 12.51 -13.39
C LYS A 607 -8.42 11.38 -13.00
N PHE A 608 -9.60 11.65 -12.43
CA PHE A 608 -10.62 10.59 -12.19
C PHE A 608 -11.01 9.84 -13.46
N GLY A 609 -11.10 10.51 -14.61
CA GLY A 609 -11.34 9.84 -15.91
C GLY A 609 -10.19 8.91 -16.37
N ALA A 610 -8.98 9.09 -15.85
CA ALA A 610 -7.87 8.17 -16.05
C ALA A 610 -7.96 6.95 -15.11
N ILE A 611 -8.40 7.16 -13.85
CA ILE A 611 -8.72 6.08 -12.90
C ILE A 611 -9.84 5.18 -13.44
N ASP A 612 -10.92 5.79 -13.95
CA ASP A 612 -12.05 5.08 -14.56
C ASP A 612 -11.62 4.21 -15.75
N LYS A 613 -10.80 4.79 -16.64
CA LYS A 613 -10.20 4.05 -17.75
C LYS A 613 -9.31 2.91 -17.25
N LEU A 614 -8.51 3.16 -16.22
CA LEU A 614 -7.54 2.18 -15.71
C LEU A 614 -8.23 0.92 -15.14
N PHE A 615 -9.29 1.09 -14.36
CA PHE A 615 -10.12 -0.03 -13.88
C PHE A 615 -10.79 -0.77 -15.04
N THR A 616 -11.42 -0.04 -15.97
CA THR A 616 -12.22 -0.64 -17.06
C THR A 616 -11.38 -1.34 -18.13
N ASP A 617 -10.20 -0.80 -18.51
CA ASP A 617 -9.27 -1.45 -19.43
C ASP A 617 -8.64 -2.73 -18.83
N THR A 618 -8.42 -2.76 -17.51
CA THR A 618 -7.69 -3.86 -16.84
C THR A 618 -8.62 -5.01 -16.40
N PHE A 619 -9.76 -4.69 -15.77
CA PHE A 619 -10.68 -5.70 -15.22
C PHE A 619 -11.92 -5.94 -16.09
N GLY A 620 -12.41 -4.90 -16.77
CA GLY A 620 -13.58 -4.98 -17.65
C GLY A 620 -14.81 -5.59 -16.97
N ASP A 621 -15.32 -6.69 -17.53
CA ASP A 621 -16.54 -7.34 -17.05
C ASP A 621 -16.41 -8.00 -15.65
N LEU A 622 -15.18 -8.13 -15.12
CA LEU A 622 -14.93 -8.60 -13.74
C LEU A 622 -15.31 -7.59 -12.66
N LEU A 623 -15.51 -6.31 -13.01
CA LEU A 623 -15.90 -5.27 -12.05
C LEU A 623 -17.33 -5.48 -11.55
N VAL A 624 -17.54 -5.40 -10.23
CA VAL A 624 -18.88 -5.32 -9.63
C VAL A 624 -19.57 -4.04 -10.14
N PRO A 625 -20.73 -4.12 -10.82
CA PRO A 625 -21.37 -2.93 -11.38
C PRO A 625 -21.83 -1.97 -10.29
N LEU A 626 -21.51 -0.68 -10.42
CA LEU A 626 -21.89 0.35 -9.43
C LEU A 626 -23.40 0.38 -9.14
N LYS A 627 -24.24 0.02 -10.12
CA LYS A 627 -25.69 -0.14 -9.93
C LYS A 627 -26.03 -1.15 -8.82
N ALA A 628 -25.33 -2.29 -8.75
CA ALA A 628 -25.60 -3.31 -7.73
C ALA A 628 -25.28 -2.76 -6.33
N LEU A 629 -24.19 -2.01 -6.20
CA LEU A 629 -23.82 -1.32 -4.96
C LEU A 629 -24.82 -0.21 -4.60
N ASP A 630 -25.29 0.57 -5.58
CA ASP A 630 -26.35 1.57 -5.39
C ASP A 630 -27.68 0.95 -4.98
N ASP A 631 -28.03 -0.23 -5.50
CA ASP A 631 -29.26 -0.95 -5.13
C ASP A 631 -29.14 -1.55 -3.70
N LEU A 632 -27.96 -2.05 -3.30
CA LEU A 632 -27.67 -2.41 -1.90
C LEU A 632 -27.72 -1.20 -0.97
N ALA A 633 -27.15 -0.06 -1.35
CA ALA A 633 -27.14 1.16 -0.56
C ALA A 633 -28.55 1.73 -0.34
N LYS A 634 -29.44 1.66 -1.35
CA LYS A 634 -30.88 1.96 -1.20
C LYS A 634 -31.55 1.03 -0.19
N GLY A 635 -31.18 -0.25 -0.22
CA GLY A 635 -31.56 -1.24 0.79
C GLY A 635 -30.85 -1.07 2.15
N LYS A 636 -30.11 0.02 2.38
CA LYS A 636 -29.28 0.26 3.58
C LYS A 636 -28.32 -0.89 3.90
N TRP A 637 -27.86 -1.60 2.87
CA TRP A 637 -27.03 -2.81 2.96
C TRP A 637 -27.67 -3.98 3.73
N THR A 638 -29.00 -3.97 3.95
CA THR A 638 -29.72 -5.08 4.60
C THR A 638 -30.08 -6.18 3.60
N GLY A 639 -29.06 -6.73 2.95
CA GLY A 639 -29.15 -7.78 1.92
C GLY A 639 -27.82 -7.93 1.17
N GLY A 640 -27.75 -8.95 0.31
CA GLY A 640 -26.59 -9.21 -0.55
C GLY A 640 -25.40 -9.88 0.15
N SER A 641 -24.60 -10.59 -0.64
CA SER A 641 -23.41 -11.32 -0.24
C SER A 641 -22.32 -11.22 -1.32
N ILE A 642 -21.05 -11.46 -0.97
CA ILE A 642 -19.96 -11.43 -1.97
C ILE A 642 -20.09 -12.60 -2.96
N ASN A 643 -20.63 -13.73 -2.52
CA ASN A 643 -20.93 -14.87 -3.39
C ASN A 643 -21.94 -14.54 -4.50
N GLU A 644 -22.88 -13.61 -4.30
CA GLU A 644 -23.78 -13.17 -5.37
C GLU A 644 -23.01 -12.47 -6.51
N PHE A 645 -21.99 -11.67 -6.18
CA PHE A 645 -21.13 -11.06 -7.20
C PHE A 645 -20.28 -12.10 -7.94
N ILE A 646 -19.71 -13.06 -7.23
CA ILE A 646 -18.94 -14.18 -7.82
C ILE A 646 -19.83 -15.02 -8.75
N ASN A 647 -21.05 -15.35 -8.31
CA ASN A 647 -22.03 -16.10 -9.10
C ASN A 647 -22.52 -15.32 -10.33
N ALA A 648 -22.53 -13.99 -10.28
CA ALA A 648 -22.79 -13.12 -11.43
C ALA A 648 -21.58 -12.98 -12.39
N GLY A 649 -20.41 -13.53 -12.04
CA GLY A 649 -19.18 -13.49 -12.84
C GLY A 649 -18.25 -12.32 -12.53
N HIS A 650 -18.50 -11.58 -11.45
CA HIS A 650 -17.65 -10.45 -11.01
C HIS A 650 -16.62 -10.91 -9.96
N GLN A 651 -15.39 -10.44 -10.10
CA GLN A 651 -14.27 -10.78 -9.21
C GLN A 651 -13.63 -9.58 -8.52
N VAL A 652 -14.00 -8.34 -8.90
CA VAL A 652 -13.33 -7.12 -8.40
C VAL A 652 -14.35 -6.09 -7.93
N LEU A 653 -14.28 -5.75 -6.63
CA LEU A 653 -14.92 -4.54 -6.10
C LEU A 653 -13.91 -3.40 -6.16
N ALA A 654 -14.09 -2.49 -7.12
CA ALA A 654 -13.25 -1.30 -7.28
C ALA A 654 -13.73 -0.17 -6.36
N LEU A 655 -12.83 0.33 -5.51
CA LEU A 655 -13.09 1.41 -4.55
C LEU A 655 -12.09 2.57 -4.70
N THR A 656 -12.53 3.77 -4.32
CA THR A 656 -11.75 5.04 -4.29
C THR A 656 -12.26 5.93 -3.15
N ASN A 657 -11.53 6.99 -2.75
CA ASN A 657 -11.96 7.96 -1.72
C ASN A 657 -13.20 8.78 -2.14
N THR A 658 -13.57 8.72 -3.41
CA THR A 658 -14.75 9.39 -4.00
C THR A 658 -15.28 8.51 -5.13
N LYS A 659 -16.60 8.36 -5.23
CA LYS A 659 -17.26 7.54 -6.26
C LYS A 659 -17.02 8.12 -7.67
N THR A 660 -16.63 7.29 -8.63
CA THR A 660 -16.35 7.67 -10.02
C THR A 660 -17.34 6.98 -10.98
N ALA A 661 -17.00 6.85 -12.27
CA ALA A 661 -17.80 6.06 -13.22
C ALA A 661 -17.54 4.55 -13.14
N ALA A 662 -16.39 4.12 -12.62
CA ALA A 662 -15.96 2.73 -12.51
C ALA A 662 -15.80 2.20 -11.07
N SER A 663 -15.49 3.05 -10.09
CA SER A 663 -15.30 2.66 -8.68
C SER A 663 -16.31 3.33 -7.73
N TYR A 664 -16.61 2.63 -6.64
CA TYR A 664 -17.48 3.12 -5.58
C TYR A 664 -16.67 3.84 -4.50
N SER A 665 -17.30 4.74 -3.74
CA SER A 665 -16.64 5.44 -2.64
C SER A 665 -16.46 4.50 -1.45
N LEU A 666 -15.23 4.27 -0.98
CA LEU A 666 -14.95 3.47 0.22
C LEU A 666 -15.76 4.01 1.42
N TYR A 667 -15.81 5.33 1.58
CA TYR A 667 -16.53 5.99 2.65
C TYR A 667 -18.07 5.90 2.55
N ASP A 668 -18.63 5.54 1.38
CA ASP A 668 -20.08 5.29 1.24
C ASP A 668 -20.46 3.80 1.42
N MET A 669 -19.47 2.89 1.47
CA MET A 669 -19.70 1.47 1.73
C MET A 669 -20.23 1.25 3.15
N CYS A 670 -21.24 0.37 3.29
CA CYS A 670 -21.80 -0.01 4.59
C CYS A 670 -22.12 1.18 5.52
N THR A 671 -22.65 2.27 4.96
CA THR A 671 -22.99 3.56 5.60
C THR A 671 -21.92 4.13 6.53
N ALA A 672 -20.92 4.78 5.91
CA ALA A 672 -19.71 5.31 6.53
C ALA A 672 -18.78 4.22 7.05
N GLU A 673 -17.67 4.00 6.36
CA GLU A 673 -16.49 3.37 6.95
C GLU A 673 -16.09 4.14 8.23
N LYS A 674 -15.70 3.39 9.27
CA LYS A 674 -15.34 3.94 10.57
C LYS A 674 -14.02 3.32 11.01
N GLU A 675 -12.98 4.14 11.08
CA GLU A 675 -11.66 3.69 11.54
C GLU A 675 -11.63 3.55 13.06
N LEU A 676 -11.24 2.37 13.55
CA LEU A 676 -10.93 2.15 14.97
C LEU A 676 -9.41 2.08 15.12
N THR A 677 -8.80 3.18 15.58
CA THR A 677 -7.34 3.28 15.75
C THR A 677 -6.83 2.28 16.78
N VAL A 678 -5.62 1.75 16.58
CA VAL A 678 -4.97 0.72 17.42
C VAL A 678 -4.74 1.12 18.89
N GLU A 679 -5.03 2.36 19.27
CA GLU A 679 -5.06 2.79 20.67
C GLU A 679 -6.16 2.07 21.47
N PHE A 680 -7.26 1.69 20.82
CA PHE A 680 -8.43 1.02 21.42
C PHE A 680 -8.35 -0.52 21.38
N ILE A 681 -7.16 -1.10 21.21
CA ILE A 681 -7.00 -2.54 20.94
C ILE A 681 -7.21 -3.44 22.17
N ASP A 682 -7.02 -2.88 23.36
CA ASP A 682 -7.29 -3.55 24.64
C ASP A 682 -8.65 -3.16 25.26
N ASP A 683 -9.41 -2.27 24.60
CA ASP A 683 -10.75 -1.88 25.04
C ASP A 683 -11.78 -3.00 24.86
N LEU A 684 -12.75 -3.03 25.77
CA LEU A 684 -13.91 -3.90 25.72
C LEU A 684 -15.14 -3.10 25.29
N PRO A 685 -16.05 -3.67 24.48
CA PRO A 685 -17.28 -3.00 24.06
C PRO A 685 -18.19 -2.67 25.24
N ASP A 686 -18.83 -1.49 25.20
CA ASP A 686 -19.77 -1.04 26.23
C ASP A 686 -21.10 -1.82 26.21
N ALA A 687 -22.03 -1.45 27.09
CA ALA A 687 -23.36 -2.06 27.18
C ALA A 687 -24.25 -1.86 25.92
N LYS A 688 -23.85 -1.03 24.95
CA LYS A 688 -24.48 -0.85 23.63
C LYS A 688 -23.72 -1.58 22.51
N ARG A 689 -22.63 -2.28 22.84
CA ARG A 689 -21.63 -2.85 21.92
C ARG A 689 -20.86 -1.77 21.13
N GLN A 690 -20.43 -0.71 21.81
CA GLN A 690 -19.61 0.36 21.22
C GLN A 690 -18.19 0.38 21.80
N ILE A 691 -17.20 0.62 20.93
CA ILE A 691 -15.81 0.95 21.29
C ILE A 691 -15.51 2.30 20.64
N ASN A 692 -15.01 3.28 21.41
CA ASN A 692 -14.89 4.69 20.98
C ASN A 692 -16.18 5.26 20.30
N GLY A 693 -17.37 4.82 20.76
CA GLY A 693 -18.66 5.19 20.15
C GLY A 693 -19.00 4.46 18.84
N LEU A 694 -18.06 3.73 18.23
CA LEU A 694 -18.27 2.92 17.04
C LEU A 694 -18.96 1.60 17.41
N THR A 695 -20.11 1.31 16.79
CA THR A 695 -20.87 0.08 17.06
C THR A 695 -20.26 -1.11 16.33
N ILE A 696 -19.59 -2.00 17.06
CA ILE A 696 -19.04 -3.25 16.52
C ILE A 696 -20.16 -4.24 16.16
N TYR A 697 -19.86 -5.20 15.29
CA TYR A 697 -20.80 -6.22 14.81
C TYR A 697 -22.13 -5.61 14.30
N SER A 698 -22.03 -4.78 13.26
CA SER A 698 -23.18 -4.11 12.63
C SER A 698 -23.38 -4.57 11.19
N ASN A 699 -24.65 -4.71 10.78
CA ASN A 699 -25.03 -4.90 9.39
C ASN A 699 -25.00 -3.60 8.55
N THR A 700 -24.60 -2.47 9.15
CA THR A 700 -24.60 -1.12 8.54
C THR A 700 -23.39 -0.28 8.96
N ASN A 701 -22.25 -0.90 9.28
CA ASN A 701 -20.96 -0.21 9.43
C ASN A 701 -19.89 -1.09 8.75
N TRP A 702 -18.97 -0.50 7.98
CA TRP A 702 -17.65 -1.11 7.80
C TRP A 702 -16.70 -0.57 8.88
N ILE A 703 -15.94 -1.44 9.56
CA ILE A 703 -14.90 -1.03 10.50
C ILE A 703 -13.53 -1.48 9.99
N ARG A 704 -12.64 -0.49 9.83
CA ARG A 704 -11.24 -0.64 9.42
C ARG A 704 -10.30 -0.33 10.59
N THR A 705 -9.14 -0.98 10.62
CA THR A 705 -8.04 -0.67 11.54
C THR A 705 -6.71 -0.98 10.85
N TRP A 706 -5.73 -0.10 11.02
CA TRP A 706 -4.37 -0.20 10.47
C TRP A 706 -3.34 0.37 11.46
N SER A 707 -2.07 0.06 11.25
CA SER A 707 -0.97 0.54 12.09
C SER A 707 0.30 0.75 11.28
N GLU A 708 0.58 2.02 11.00
CA GLU A 708 1.74 2.47 10.24
C GLU A 708 3.07 1.93 10.80
N GLN A 709 3.95 1.45 9.92
CA GLN A 709 5.32 1.06 10.24
C GLN A 709 6.38 1.91 9.51
N ILE A 710 5.98 2.81 8.59
CA ILE A 710 6.85 3.81 8.00
C ILE A 710 7.43 4.73 9.09
N ARG A 711 8.72 5.02 8.94
CA ARG A 711 9.48 5.81 9.90
C ARG A 711 10.65 6.49 9.22
N TYR A 712 10.91 7.74 9.59
CA TYR A 712 12.02 8.54 9.06
C TYR A 712 13.04 8.78 10.18
N ILE A 713 13.86 7.78 10.47
CA ILE A 713 14.90 7.77 11.51
C ILE A 713 14.26 7.91 12.91
N SER A 714 14.26 9.12 13.49
CA SER A 714 13.62 9.40 14.78
C SER A 714 12.31 10.19 14.65
N LEU A 715 11.83 10.41 13.42
CA LEU A 715 10.47 10.90 13.13
C LEU A 715 9.52 9.73 12.88
N ALA A 716 8.28 9.84 13.38
CA ALA A 716 7.16 9.05 12.86
C ALA A 716 6.77 9.51 11.44
N ALA A 717 5.91 8.74 10.75
CA ALA A 717 5.36 9.12 9.45
C ALA A 717 4.70 10.53 9.42
N THR A 718 4.16 10.99 10.54
CA THR A 718 3.60 12.35 10.74
C THR A 718 4.66 13.47 10.78
N GLY A 719 5.95 13.17 10.63
CA GLY A 719 7.04 14.14 10.73
C GLY A 719 7.37 14.59 12.17
N ALA A 720 6.72 14.02 13.18
CA ALA A 720 6.98 14.34 14.58
C ALA A 720 8.15 13.51 15.16
N ILE A 721 9.12 14.18 15.82
CA ILE A 721 10.19 13.52 16.57
C ILE A 721 9.56 12.72 17.71
N THR A 722 9.81 11.41 17.76
CA THR A 722 9.28 10.54 18.81
C THR A 722 10.11 9.27 19.01
N ARG A 723 10.32 8.89 20.27
CA ARG A 723 10.89 7.59 20.66
C ARG A 723 9.84 6.50 20.87
N LYS A 724 8.56 6.85 20.79
CA LYS A 724 7.43 5.91 20.91
C LYS A 724 7.10 5.29 19.55
N PHE A 725 6.41 4.15 19.62
CA PHE A 725 5.83 3.44 18.50
C PHE A 725 4.31 3.37 18.66
N PRO A 726 3.54 3.26 17.56
CA PRO A 726 2.15 2.83 17.62
C PRO A 726 2.08 1.37 18.11
N VAL A 727 0.87 0.89 18.44
CA VAL A 727 0.67 -0.54 18.68
C VAL A 727 0.63 -1.23 17.32
N PHE A 728 1.68 -1.99 17.00
CA PHE A 728 1.75 -2.74 15.74
C PHE A 728 0.72 -3.88 15.72
N LEU A 729 0.16 -4.14 14.54
CA LEU A 729 -0.67 -5.32 14.29
C LEU A 729 0.24 -6.54 14.02
N ASP A 730 0.42 -7.34 15.07
CA ASP A 730 1.28 -8.52 15.15
C ASP A 730 0.49 -9.79 15.55
N ASP A 731 1.18 -10.93 15.65
CA ASP A 731 0.60 -12.24 15.97
C ASP A 731 -0.18 -12.29 17.30
N LYS A 732 0.09 -11.36 18.22
CA LYS A 732 -0.48 -11.31 19.58
C LYS A 732 -1.56 -10.25 19.74
N SER A 733 -1.55 -9.23 18.89
CA SER A 733 -2.48 -8.10 18.94
C SER A 733 -3.65 -8.25 17.95
N ILE A 734 -3.42 -8.82 16.76
CA ILE A 734 -4.48 -9.09 15.76
C ILE A 734 -5.69 -9.83 16.36
N PRO A 735 -5.54 -10.88 17.20
CA PRO A 735 -6.69 -11.58 17.79
C PRO A 735 -7.60 -10.71 18.67
N LYS A 736 -7.08 -9.59 19.23
CA LYS A 736 -7.82 -8.68 20.10
C LYS A 736 -8.89 -7.87 19.35
N TYR A 737 -8.67 -7.59 18.05
CA TYR A 737 -9.68 -7.00 17.17
C TYR A 737 -10.45 -8.05 16.38
N LEU A 738 -9.80 -9.15 15.97
CA LEU A 738 -10.46 -10.24 15.24
C LEU A 738 -11.73 -10.71 15.96
N ARG A 739 -11.65 -10.95 17.28
CA ARG A 739 -12.77 -11.38 18.14
C ARG A 739 -13.99 -10.44 18.13
N TRP A 740 -13.86 -9.18 17.70
CA TRP A 740 -14.95 -8.21 17.60
C TRP A 740 -15.60 -8.17 16.20
N ASN A 741 -15.16 -9.06 15.29
CA ASN A 741 -15.47 -9.03 13.86
C ASN A 741 -15.20 -7.65 13.23
N LEU A 742 -14.04 -7.05 13.52
CA LEU A 742 -13.55 -5.95 12.70
C LEU A 742 -13.32 -6.46 11.28
N ASN A 743 -13.98 -5.82 10.32
CA ASN A 743 -14.06 -6.34 8.96
C ASN A 743 -12.71 -6.28 8.24
N LEU A 744 -12.04 -5.11 8.34
CA LEU A 744 -10.79 -4.82 7.64
C LEU A 744 -9.68 -4.58 8.68
N ILE A 745 -8.99 -5.65 9.06
CA ILE A 745 -7.72 -5.56 9.80
C ILE A 745 -6.62 -5.44 8.74
N ALA A 746 -6.28 -4.19 8.40
CA ALA A 746 -5.33 -3.83 7.34
C ALA A 746 -3.90 -3.84 7.89
N LEU A 747 -3.14 -4.86 7.48
CA LEU A 747 -1.82 -5.16 8.03
C LEU A 747 -0.71 -4.43 7.29
N ASP A 748 0.26 -3.89 8.05
CA ASP A 748 1.59 -3.51 7.56
C ASP A 748 2.57 -4.70 7.74
N ASN A 749 3.46 -4.89 6.77
CA ASN A 749 4.40 -6.01 6.66
C ASN A 749 3.71 -7.38 6.85
N ALA A 750 2.70 -7.68 6.03
CA ALA A 750 1.95 -8.94 6.13
C ALA A 750 2.83 -10.17 5.85
N ASP A 751 2.64 -11.20 6.67
CA ASP A 751 3.40 -12.45 6.66
C ASP A 751 2.53 -13.64 7.08
N VAL A 752 3.05 -14.86 6.94
CA VAL A 752 2.34 -16.11 7.25
C VAL A 752 1.92 -16.18 8.72
N ALA A 753 2.74 -15.66 9.65
CA ALA A 753 2.41 -15.64 11.08
C ALA A 753 1.21 -14.73 11.41
N LYS A 754 1.13 -13.53 10.84
CA LYS A 754 -0.02 -12.63 10.98
C LYS A 754 -1.27 -13.21 10.33
N MET A 755 -1.14 -13.91 9.21
CA MET A 755 -2.26 -14.63 8.58
C MET A 755 -2.73 -15.82 9.42
N ALA A 756 -1.84 -16.53 10.12
CA ALA A 756 -2.22 -17.52 11.13
C ALA A 756 -2.96 -16.87 12.32
N ALA A 757 -2.61 -15.65 12.71
CA ALA A 757 -3.32 -14.87 13.73
C ALA A 757 -4.68 -14.32 13.26
N GLN A 758 -4.96 -14.24 11.95
CA GLN A 758 -6.31 -13.98 11.40
C GLN A 758 -7.22 -15.23 11.42
N VAL A 759 -6.72 -16.40 11.82
CA VAL A 759 -7.54 -17.60 11.98
C VAL A 759 -8.26 -17.58 13.33
N TRP A 760 -9.57 -17.83 13.30
CA TRP A 760 -10.44 -17.97 14.47
C TRP A 760 -11.13 -19.34 14.58
N SER A 761 -11.22 -20.10 13.49
CA SER A 761 -11.95 -21.37 13.40
C SER A 761 -11.06 -22.60 13.71
N TRP A 762 -10.69 -23.37 12.70
CA TRP A 762 -9.91 -24.62 12.82
C TRP A 762 -8.58 -24.43 13.57
N ALA A 763 -8.20 -25.41 14.37
CA ALA A 763 -6.88 -25.46 15.00
C ALA A 763 -5.79 -25.79 13.96
N GLU A 764 -4.52 -25.65 14.35
CA GLU A 764 -3.40 -25.99 13.46
C GLU A 764 -3.46 -27.47 13.02
N LYS A 765 -3.36 -27.73 11.71
CA LYS A 765 -3.50 -29.07 11.08
C LYS A 765 -4.87 -29.76 11.23
N GLU A 766 -5.93 -29.03 11.60
CA GLU A 766 -7.31 -29.52 11.53
C GLU A 766 -8.00 -29.11 10.20
N PRO A 767 -9.03 -29.84 9.72
CA PRO A 767 -9.61 -31.07 10.28
C PRO A 767 -8.70 -32.29 10.11
N SER A 768 -8.32 -32.93 11.22
CA SER A 768 -7.39 -34.08 11.24
C SER A 768 -8.05 -35.41 10.85
N THR A 769 -9.39 -35.45 10.77
CA THR A 769 -10.14 -36.56 10.17
C THR A 769 -11.37 -36.05 9.42
N THR A 770 -11.66 -36.68 8.28
CA THR A 770 -12.91 -36.53 7.51
C THR A 770 -13.57 -37.90 7.28
N GLU A 771 -13.37 -38.86 8.18
CA GLU A 771 -14.01 -40.18 8.14
C GLU A 771 -15.54 -40.09 8.22
N ALA A 772 -16.25 -41.16 7.83
CA ALA A 772 -17.68 -41.24 8.03
C ALA A 772 -18.01 -41.28 9.53
N GLY A 773 -18.96 -40.47 9.99
CA GLY A 773 -19.25 -40.31 11.41
C GLY A 773 -18.26 -39.41 12.18
N ALA A 774 -17.34 -38.72 11.50
CA ALA A 774 -16.59 -37.63 12.10
C ALA A 774 -17.50 -36.42 12.36
N TYR A 775 -17.25 -35.70 13.45
CA TYR A 775 -17.97 -34.49 13.87
C TYR A 775 -16.98 -33.45 14.41
N VAL A 776 -17.43 -32.19 14.50
CA VAL A 776 -16.58 -31.06 14.88
C VAL A 776 -16.85 -30.66 16.32
N LEU A 777 -15.80 -30.33 17.05
CA LEU A 777 -15.87 -29.83 18.42
C LEU A 777 -15.13 -28.49 18.54
N MET A 778 -15.57 -27.66 19.46
CA MET A 778 -14.76 -26.57 20.00
C MET A 778 -13.85 -27.12 21.11
N ASP A 779 -12.57 -26.78 21.06
CA ASP A 779 -11.58 -27.09 22.09
C ASP A 779 -11.54 -26.02 23.20
N VAL A 780 -10.71 -26.26 24.21
CA VAL A 780 -10.54 -25.35 25.37
C VAL A 780 -9.94 -23.98 25.00
N ASN A 781 -9.36 -23.84 23.81
CA ASN A 781 -8.77 -22.61 23.29
C ASN A 781 -9.73 -21.84 22.35
N GLY A 782 -10.97 -22.34 22.15
CA GLY A 782 -11.95 -21.73 21.26
C GLY A 782 -11.75 -22.08 19.79
N ARG A 783 -10.95 -23.12 19.48
CA ARG A 783 -10.60 -23.55 18.11
C ARG A 783 -11.28 -24.87 17.76
N TRP A 784 -11.48 -25.10 16.48
CA TRP A 784 -12.26 -26.24 16.01
C TRP A 784 -11.37 -27.44 15.71
N VAL A 785 -11.81 -28.62 16.14
CA VAL A 785 -11.14 -29.90 15.86
C VAL A 785 -12.14 -30.95 15.35
N ALA A 786 -11.70 -31.82 14.46
CA ALA A 786 -12.48 -32.94 13.96
C ALA A 786 -12.22 -34.20 14.79
N SER A 787 -13.25 -35.02 15.03
CA SER A 787 -13.04 -36.31 15.69
C SER A 787 -14.09 -37.36 15.35
N THR A 788 -13.65 -38.63 15.35
CA THR A 788 -14.50 -39.82 15.44
C THR A 788 -14.52 -40.42 16.86
N LYS A 789 -13.71 -39.89 17.80
CA LYS A 789 -13.37 -40.54 19.08
C LYS A 789 -13.51 -39.67 20.34
N ALA A 790 -13.77 -38.37 20.18
CA ALA A 790 -14.04 -37.47 21.30
C ALA A 790 -15.34 -37.86 22.05
N LYS A 791 -15.63 -37.16 23.14
CA LYS A 791 -16.87 -37.37 23.91
C LYS A 791 -17.89 -36.31 23.51
N GLN A 792 -19.04 -36.73 22.98
CA GLN A 792 -20.17 -35.84 22.72
C GLN A 792 -20.92 -35.54 24.04
N SER A 793 -20.37 -34.69 24.91
CA SER A 793 -21.03 -34.31 26.18
C SER A 793 -22.12 -33.27 25.95
N SER A 794 -21.86 -32.30 25.08
CA SER A 794 -22.68 -31.10 24.91
C SER A 794 -22.79 -30.65 23.44
N ARG A 795 -23.82 -29.87 23.10
CA ARG A 795 -24.00 -29.20 21.81
C ARG A 795 -24.25 -27.70 21.98
N ALA A 796 -23.82 -26.90 21.00
CA ALA A 796 -23.96 -25.45 20.96
C ALA A 796 -25.22 -24.99 20.22
N CYS A 797 -26.09 -24.20 20.85
CA CYS A 797 -27.31 -23.66 20.27
C CYS A 797 -27.25 -22.13 20.16
N TRP A 798 -27.41 -21.57 18.96
CA TRP A 798 -27.30 -20.13 18.69
C TRP A 798 -28.65 -19.41 18.75
N ASP A 799 -28.70 -18.26 19.44
CA ASP A 799 -29.81 -17.31 19.40
C ASP A 799 -29.39 -16.05 18.63
N SER A 800 -29.80 -15.94 17.37
CA SER A 800 -29.47 -14.81 16.50
C SER A 800 -30.14 -13.49 16.89
N LYS A 801 -31.21 -13.51 17.72
CA LYS A 801 -31.92 -12.31 18.18
C LYS A 801 -31.27 -11.72 19.43
N LYS A 802 -30.72 -12.57 20.30
CA LYS A 802 -29.95 -12.16 21.49
C LYS A 802 -28.45 -11.99 21.21
N LEU A 803 -27.94 -12.57 20.12
CA LEU A 803 -26.51 -12.78 19.85
C LEU A 803 -25.84 -13.53 21.01
N ALA A 804 -26.38 -14.71 21.35
CA ALA A 804 -25.95 -15.49 22.50
C ALA A 804 -25.98 -17.00 22.23
N TRP A 805 -25.04 -17.73 22.83
CA TRP A 805 -24.99 -19.19 22.77
C TRP A 805 -25.57 -19.83 24.04
N SER A 806 -26.34 -20.90 23.85
CA SER A 806 -26.75 -21.83 24.90
C SER A 806 -26.05 -23.16 24.69
N ILE A 807 -25.15 -23.54 25.60
CA ILE A 807 -24.57 -24.89 25.62
C ILE A 807 -25.49 -25.80 26.45
N ILE A 808 -25.87 -26.94 25.87
CA ILE A 808 -26.76 -27.94 26.46
C ILE A 808 -26.16 -29.35 26.36
N ALA A 809 -26.68 -30.31 27.13
CA ALA A 809 -26.27 -31.71 27.02
C ALA A 809 -26.55 -32.27 25.60
N PHE A 810 -25.63 -33.05 25.03
CA PHE A 810 -25.70 -33.47 23.61
C PHE A 810 -26.93 -34.33 23.27
N ALA A 811 -27.50 -35.03 24.24
CA ALA A 811 -28.72 -35.83 24.11
C ALA A 811 -30.02 -35.00 24.30
N LYS A 812 -29.96 -33.67 24.11
CA LYS A 812 -31.11 -32.77 24.13
C LYS A 812 -31.08 -31.85 22.92
N ASP A 813 -32.26 -31.46 22.48
CA ASP A 813 -32.45 -30.57 21.35
C ASP A 813 -32.41 -29.10 21.77
N CYS A 814 -32.13 -28.23 20.80
CA CYS A 814 -31.93 -26.81 21.08
C CYS A 814 -33.24 -26.16 21.55
N PRO A 815 -33.20 -25.26 22.56
CA PRO A 815 -34.37 -24.51 22.99
C PRO A 815 -35.07 -23.80 21.83
N ALA A 816 -36.40 -23.74 21.87
CA ALA A 816 -37.20 -23.08 20.84
C ALA A 816 -36.72 -21.64 20.57
N GLY A 817 -36.51 -21.31 19.29
CA GLY A 817 -35.90 -20.06 18.86
C GLY A 817 -34.36 -20.06 18.84
N THR A 818 -33.71 -21.21 19.04
CA THR A 818 -32.25 -21.39 18.89
C THR A 818 -31.91 -22.60 18.01
N THR A 819 -30.76 -22.57 17.34
CA THR A 819 -30.41 -23.56 16.30
C THR A 819 -29.07 -24.25 16.60
N PHE A 820 -28.98 -25.57 16.36
CA PHE A 820 -27.71 -26.32 16.43
C PHE A 820 -26.86 -25.99 15.19
N THR A 821 -25.94 -25.04 15.35
CA THR A 821 -25.08 -24.51 14.28
C THR A 821 -23.62 -24.41 14.77
N ALA A 822 -22.67 -24.22 13.86
CA ALA A 822 -21.36 -23.70 14.19
C ALA A 822 -21.35 -22.16 14.11
N PRO A 823 -20.37 -21.48 14.76
CA PRO A 823 -20.13 -20.06 14.53
C PRO A 823 -19.82 -19.77 13.07
N THR A 824 -20.38 -18.69 12.53
CA THR A 824 -20.19 -18.27 11.12
C THR A 824 -19.17 -17.13 10.96
N ASP A 825 -18.75 -16.51 12.07
CA ASP A 825 -17.79 -15.40 12.12
C ASP A 825 -16.98 -15.42 13.45
N PRO A 826 -15.90 -14.61 13.58
CA PRO A 826 -15.06 -14.60 14.78
C PRO A 826 -15.76 -14.15 16.06
N TYR A 827 -16.77 -13.26 15.98
CA TYR A 827 -17.49 -12.75 17.15
C TYR A 827 -18.47 -13.80 17.69
N GLN A 828 -19.18 -14.51 16.81
CA GLN A 828 -19.92 -15.71 17.18
C GLN A 828 -19.00 -16.77 17.82
N ASN A 829 -17.78 -16.94 17.30
CA ASN A 829 -16.84 -17.92 17.84
C ASN A 829 -16.33 -17.52 19.23
N TYR A 830 -15.96 -16.26 19.42
CA TYR A 830 -15.58 -15.69 20.71
C TYR A 830 -16.71 -15.85 21.76
N LEU A 831 -17.95 -15.51 21.40
CA LEU A 831 -19.11 -15.67 22.29
C LEU A 831 -19.38 -17.13 22.67
N LEU A 832 -19.04 -18.11 21.82
CA LEU A 832 -19.17 -19.53 22.15
C LEU A 832 -18.06 -19.99 23.10
N HIS A 833 -16.83 -19.49 22.93
CA HIS A 833 -15.71 -19.78 23.84
C HIS A 833 -15.95 -19.19 25.23
N GLU A 834 -16.43 -17.94 25.33
CA GLU A 834 -16.87 -17.34 26.60
C GLU A 834 -17.98 -18.16 27.28
N ALA A 835 -18.95 -18.69 26.51
CA ALA A 835 -19.99 -19.57 27.05
C ALA A 835 -19.43 -20.91 27.57
N LEU A 836 -18.46 -21.51 26.88
CA LEU A 836 -17.73 -22.73 27.27
C LEU A 836 -16.96 -22.50 28.58
N VAL A 837 -16.23 -21.38 28.69
CA VAL A 837 -15.49 -20.96 29.88
C VAL A 837 -16.44 -20.67 31.05
N ALA A 838 -17.54 -19.96 30.83
CA ALA A 838 -18.54 -19.65 31.85
C ALA A 838 -19.22 -20.91 32.43
N GLN A 839 -19.47 -21.93 31.59
CA GLN A 839 -19.97 -23.24 32.03
C GLN A 839 -18.87 -24.15 32.63
N LYS A 840 -17.60 -23.73 32.61
CA LYS A 840 -16.44 -24.47 33.13
C LYS A 840 -16.24 -25.84 32.47
N ILE A 841 -16.53 -25.92 31.17
CA ILE A 841 -16.23 -27.09 30.36
C ILE A 841 -14.72 -27.04 30.04
N THR A 842 -13.95 -27.98 30.60
CA THR A 842 -12.48 -28.02 30.46
C THR A 842 -12.00 -29.25 29.66
N ASP A 843 -12.89 -29.89 28.92
CA ASP A 843 -12.60 -30.97 27.98
C ASP A 843 -13.15 -30.63 26.59
N THR A 844 -12.52 -31.17 25.54
CA THR A 844 -13.01 -31.05 24.17
C THR A 844 -14.22 -31.96 23.99
N SER A 845 -15.38 -31.48 24.46
CA SER A 845 -16.64 -32.23 24.50
C SER A 845 -17.89 -31.42 24.11
N LEU A 846 -17.67 -30.20 23.59
CA LEU A 846 -18.68 -29.34 22.98
C LEU A 846 -18.71 -29.56 21.47
N VAL A 847 -19.75 -30.23 20.98
CA VAL A 847 -19.97 -30.43 19.55
C VAL A 847 -20.58 -29.17 18.93
N ILE A 848 -20.07 -28.79 17.76
CA ILE A 848 -20.61 -27.72 16.91
C ILE A 848 -21.01 -28.30 15.55
N ASN A 849 -22.09 -27.78 14.96
CA ASN A 849 -22.60 -28.29 13.69
C ASN A 849 -21.88 -27.62 12.50
N ALA A 850 -20.59 -27.95 12.32
CA ALA A 850 -19.76 -27.50 11.20
C ALA A 850 -19.62 -28.61 10.14
N THR A 851 -19.69 -28.22 8.87
CA THR A 851 -19.65 -29.17 7.75
C THR A 851 -18.21 -29.59 7.41
N LEU A 852 -17.87 -30.87 7.63
CA LEU A 852 -16.53 -31.43 7.38
C LEU A 852 -16.22 -31.72 5.90
N LYS A 853 -17.16 -31.54 4.97
CA LYS A 853 -17.03 -32.00 3.57
C LYS A 853 -17.74 -31.10 2.57
N THR A 854 -17.03 -30.68 1.53
CA THR A 854 -17.64 -30.18 0.29
C THR A 854 -18.27 -31.35 -0.49
N LYS A 855 -19.60 -31.33 -0.64
CA LYS A 855 -20.33 -32.16 -1.60
C LYS A 855 -20.27 -31.47 -2.97
N PHE A 856 -19.96 -32.20 -4.03
CA PHE A 856 -20.23 -31.74 -5.40
C PHE A 856 -20.66 -32.91 -6.29
N ALA A 857 -21.53 -32.60 -7.25
CA ALA A 857 -21.94 -33.47 -8.33
C ALA A 857 -22.10 -32.64 -9.61
N LEU A 858 -21.65 -33.19 -10.73
CA LEU A 858 -21.74 -32.62 -12.07
C LEU A 858 -22.33 -33.69 -12.99
N ARG A 859 -23.53 -33.42 -13.53
CA ARG A 859 -24.18 -34.22 -14.58
C ARG A 859 -24.14 -33.42 -15.88
N ILE A 860 -23.71 -34.05 -16.97
CA ILE A 860 -23.72 -33.49 -18.32
C ILE A 860 -24.56 -34.41 -19.19
N GLU A 861 -25.79 -34.00 -19.46
CA GLU A 861 -26.74 -34.74 -20.30
C GLU A 861 -26.60 -34.33 -21.78
N ASN A 862 -26.53 -35.31 -22.67
CA ASN A 862 -26.38 -35.10 -24.10
C ASN A 862 -27.72 -35.23 -24.83
N TRP A 863 -28.45 -34.12 -24.98
CA TRP A 863 -29.72 -34.00 -25.72
C TRP A 863 -29.77 -34.74 -27.08
N SER A 864 -28.61 -35.02 -27.71
CA SER A 864 -28.55 -35.82 -28.93
C SER A 864 -28.74 -37.34 -28.73
N TYR A 865 -29.04 -37.87 -27.53
CA TYR A 865 -29.36 -39.30 -27.39
C TYR A 865 -30.62 -39.70 -28.16
N ASN A 866 -31.60 -38.79 -28.27
CA ASN A 866 -32.80 -38.91 -29.11
C ASN A 866 -32.54 -38.77 -30.63
N SER A 867 -31.28 -38.67 -31.07
CA SER A 867 -30.92 -38.60 -32.49
C SER A 867 -30.90 -39.98 -33.14
N ARG A 868 -31.71 -40.22 -34.19
CA ARG A 868 -31.74 -41.47 -34.99
C ARG A 868 -30.47 -41.81 -35.80
N TYR A 869 -29.31 -41.34 -35.36
CA TYR A 869 -28.00 -41.58 -35.99
C TYR A 869 -27.03 -42.07 -34.92
N PHE A 870 -26.24 -43.08 -35.26
CA PHE A 870 -25.18 -43.61 -34.42
C PHE A 870 -23.84 -42.95 -34.77
N VAL A 871 -22.86 -43.03 -33.87
CA VAL A 871 -21.46 -42.73 -34.20
C VAL A 871 -20.83 -43.87 -34.99
N ASP A 872 -19.76 -43.56 -35.73
CA ASP A 872 -18.97 -44.60 -36.39
C ASP A 872 -18.35 -45.57 -35.36
N ARG A 873 -18.31 -46.86 -35.71
CA ARG A 873 -17.85 -47.93 -34.81
C ARG A 873 -16.33 -47.88 -34.57
N ALA A 874 -15.52 -47.65 -35.60
CA ALA A 874 -14.06 -47.56 -35.42
C ALA A 874 -13.67 -46.30 -34.63
N TRP A 875 -14.44 -45.22 -34.78
CA TRP A 875 -14.36 -44.03 -33.95
C TRP A 875 -14.76 -44.30 -32.50
N SER A 876 -15.88 -44.99 -32.23
CA SER A 876 -16.29 -45.26 -30.84
C SER A 876 -15.42 -46.30 -30.14
N GLU A 877 -14.90 -47.32 -30.83
CA GLU A 877 -13.86 -48.22 -30.29
C GLU A 877 -12.56 -47.47 -29.94
N THR A 878 -12.22 -46.44 -30.72
CA THR A 878 -11.10 -45.53 -30.42
C THR A 878 -11.41 -44.62 -29.23
N TYR A 879 -12.60 -44.02 -29.20
CA TYR A 879 -13.03 -43.08 -28.16
C TYR A 879 -13.18 -43.76 -26.79
N THR A 880 -13.83 -44.92 -26.70
CA THR A 880 -14.01 -45.67 -25.43
C THR A 880 -12.67 -45.95 -24.78
N ARG A 881 -11.73 -46.54 -25.52
CA ARG A 881 -10.38 -46.88 -25.06
C ARG A 881 -9.60 -45.67 -24.53
N ASP A 882 -9.78 -44.50 -25.14
CA ASP A 882 -9.03 -43.29 -24.78
C ASP A 882 -9.75 -42.46 -23.70
N LEU A 883 -11.08 -42.59 -23.60
CA LEU A 883 -11.89 -42.17 -22.45
C LEU A 883 -11.57 -43.00 -21.19
N GLU A 884 -11.50 -44.33 -21.29
CA GLU A 884 -11.09 -45.22 -20.18
C GLU A 884 -9.72 -44.80 -19.62
N LYS A 885 -8.75 -44.49 -20.49
CA LYS A 885 -7.43 -43.96 -20.06
C LYS A 885 -7.51 -42.59 -19.42
N LEU A 886 -8.46 -41.74 -19.81
CA LEU A 886 -8.70 -40.46 -19.13
C LEU A 886 -9.32 -40.70 -17.75
N MET A 887 -10.38 -41.49 -17.67
CA MET A 887 -11.10 -41.75 -16.42
C MET A 887 -10.22 -42.45 -15.38
N ASN A 888 -9.41 -43.43 -15.79
CA ASN A 888 -8.45 -44.07 -14.89
C ASN A 888 -7.41 -43.05 -14.37
N ARG A 889 -6.78 -42.24 -15.23
CA ARG A 889 -5.86 -41.17 -14.78
C ARG A 889 -6.52 -40.14 -13.85
N VAL A 890 -7.77 -39.78 -14.10
CA VAL A 890 -8.54 -38.87 -13.22
C VAL A 890 -8.82 -39.54 -11.87
N LYS A 891 -9.09 -40.86 -11.85
CA LYS A 891 -9.31 -41.61 -10.60
C LYS A 891 -8.01 -41.84 -9.81
N ASP A 892 -6.89 -42.08 -10.50
CA ASP A 892 -5.56 -42.19 -9.91
C ASP A 892 -5.11 -40.87 -9.28
N ALA A 893 -5.33 -39.74 -9.99
CA ALA A 893 -5.01 -38.40 -9.51
C ALA A 893 -5.98 -37.90 -8.41
N HIS A 894 -7.26 -38.31 -8.47
CA HIS A 894 -8.31 -37.88 -7.55
C HIS A 894 -9.13 -39.08 -7.03
N PRO A 895 -8.58 -39.88 -6.10
CA PRO A 895 -9.27 -41.06 -5.56
C PRO A 895 -10.62 -40.76 -4.89
N SER A 896 -10.82 -39.52 -4.43
CA SER A 896 -12.05 -39.00 -3.83
C SER A 896 -13.18 -38.70 -4.84
N LEU A 897 -12.98 -38.92 -6.14
CA LEU A 897 -14.02 -38.77 -7.16
C LEU A 897 -14.59 -40.13 -7.61
N ARG A 898 -15.88 -40.14 -7.94
CA ARG A 898 -16.55 -41.18 -8.72
C ARG A 898 -16.87 -40.61 -10.09
N GLN A 899 -16.76 -41.45 -11.11
CA GLN A 899 -17.04 -41.11 -12.50
C GLN A 899 -18.08 -42.09 -13.05
N HIS A 900 -19.01 -41.57 -13.83
CA HIS A 900 -20.10 -42.32 -14.44
C HIS A 900 -20.27 -41.91 -15.92
N VAL A 901 -20.62 -42.85 -16.78
CA VAL A 901 -20.93 -42.58 -18.20
C VAL A 901 -22.12 -43.45 -18.63
N VAL A 902 -23.20 -42.82 -19.07
CA VAL A 902 -24.31 -43.52 -19.72
C VAL A 902 -24.01 -43.61 -21.22
N ALA A 903 -23.88 -44.83 -21.73
CA ALA A 903 -23.79 -45.12 -23.16
C ALA A 903 -25.01 -45.91 -23.63
N MET A 904 -25.30 -45.84 -24.93
CA MET A 904 -26.35 -46.62 -25.60
C MET A 904 -25.71 -47.54 -26.64
N GLY A 905 -26.17 -48.78 -26.73
CA GLY A 905 -25.58 -49.79 -27.63
C GLY A 905 -24.13 -50.13 -27.28
N LEU A 906 -23.77 -50.05 -25.99
CA LEU A 906 -22.43 -50.35 -25.50
C LEU A 906 -22.17 -51.87 -25.52
N ASN A 907 -21.25 -52.32 -26.37
CA ASN A 907 -20.89 -53.74 -26.53
C ASN A 907 -19.50 -54.09 -25.95
N GLY A 908 -19.10 -53.40 -24.89
CA GLY A 908 -17.83 -53.63 -24.17
C GLY A 908 -16.56 -53.17 -24.90
N LYS A 909 -16.68 -52.57 -26.09
CA LYS A 909 -15.59 -51.86 -26.80
C LYS A 909 -16.08 -50.63 -27.55
N SER A 910 -17.22 -50.74 -28.22
CA SER A 910 -17.88 -49.66 -28.97
C SER A 910 -19.17 -49.25 -28.28
N PHE A 911 -19.64 -48.03 -28.58
CA PHE A 911 -20.99 -47.56 -28.26
C PHE A 911 -21.63 -46.95 -29.50
N ALA A 912 -22.96 -46.90 -29.50
CA ALA A 912 -23.76 -46.29 -30.55
C ALA A 912 -24.03 -44.80 -30.28
N ARG A 913 -24.21 -44.42 -29.00
CA ARG A 913 -24.30 -43.03 -28.49
C ARG A 913 -23.72 -42.94 -27.07
N ILE A 914 -23.29 -41.76 -26.63
CA ILE A 914 -23.15 -41.41 -25.21
C ILE A 914 -24.34 -40.53 -24.86
N ALA A 915 -25.09 -40.91 -23.83
CA ALA A 915 -26.22 -40.15 -23.31
C ALA A 915 -25.77 -39.18 -22.22
N GLU A 916 -24.87 -39.58 -21.32
CA GLU A 916 -24.49 -38.75 -20.17
C GLU A 916 -23.05 -38.95 -19.67
N PHE A 917 -22.56 -37.95 -18.94
CA PHE A 917 -21.34 -38.01 -18.14
C PHE A 917 -21.60 -37.46 -16.72
N GLY A 918 -21.18 -38.20 -15.69
CA GLY A 918 -21.30 -37.84 -14.28
C GLY A 918 -19.94 -37.79 -13.56
N LEU A 919 -19.72 -36.75 -12.75
CA LEU A 919 -18.55 -36.60 -11.88
C LEU A 919 -18.97 -36.09 -10.50
N TYR A 920 -18.68 -36.85 -9.45
CA TYR A 920 -19.19 -36.57 -8.10
C TYR A 920 -18.19 -37.02 -7.02
N THR A 921 -18.25 -36.41 -5.84
CA THR A 921 -17.37 -36.85 -4.73
C THR A 921 -17.82 -38.19 -4.18
N VAL A 922 -16.89 -39.01 -3.66
CA VAL A 922 -17.22 -40.30 -3.01
C VAL A 922 -18.10 -40.16 -1.76
N HIS A 923 -18.38 -38.93 -1.33
CA HIS A 923 -19.21 -38.55 -0.19
C HIS A 923 -20.51 -37.82 -0.61
N MET A 924 -20.78 -37.72 -1.91
CA MET A 924 -22.12 -37.40 -2.40
C MET A 924 -23.04 -38.59 -2.14
N GLU A 925 -24.23 -38.30 -1.64
CA GLU A 925 -25.22 -39.33 -1.27
C GLU A 925 -25.88 -39.91 -2.53
N PRO A 926 -25.95 -41.24 -2.70
CA PRO A 926 -26.51 -41.85 -3.92
C PRO A 926 -27.93 -41.41 -4.24
N SER A 927 -28.81 -41.37 -3.23
CA SER A 927 -30.20 -40.88 -3.29
C SER A 927 -30.41 -39.61 -4.12
N ILE A 928 -29.46 -38.66 -4.06
CA ILE A 928 -29.57 -37.35 -4.74
C ILE A 928 -29.40 -37.47 -6.27
N TYR A 929 -28.72 -38.51 -6.76
CA TYR A 929 -28.54 -38.77 -8.21
C TYR A 929 -29.16 -40.08 -8.70
N CYS A 930 -29.52 -41.04 -7.83
CA CYS A 930 -30.28 -42.23 -8.20
C CYS A 930 -31.65 -41.91 -8.80
N ASN A 931 -32.26 -40.80 -8.38
CA ASN A 931 -33.59 -40.35 -8.79
C ASN A 931 -33.62 -39.64 -10.16
N TRP A 932 -32.51 -39.60 -10.91
CA TRP A 932 -32.42 -38.96 -12.23
C TRP A 932 -32.51 -40.01 -13.36
N GLU A 933 -33.73 -40.34 -13.78
CA GLU A 933 -34.04 -41.34 -14.82
C GLU A 933 -33.43 -42.74 -14.56
N ASP A 934 -33.90 -43.38 -13.49
CA ASP A 934 -33.68 -44.80 -13.17
C ASP A 934 -32.20 -45.22 -13.05
N TRP A 935 -31.42 -44.43 -12.31
CA TRP A 935 -30.05 -44.77 -11.90
C TRP A 935 -30.00 -45.78 -10.73
N GLU A 936 -31.11 -46.48 -10.42
CA GLU A 936 -31.25 -47.40 -9.27
C GLU A 936 -30.17 -48.52 -9.22
N GLN A 937 -29.56 -48.87 -10.36
CA GLN A 937 -28.53 -49.91 -10.45
C GLN A 937 -27.11 -49.41 -10.08
N GLU A 938 -26.92 -48.11 -9.78
CA GLU A 938 -25.61 -47.48 -9.54
C GLU A 938 -25.19 -47.35 -8.07
N GLU A 939 -25.99 -47.76 -7.08
CA GLU A 939 -25.65 -47.64 -5.64
C GLU A 939 -24.26 -48.23 -5.30
N ASP A 940 -23.87 -49.28 -6.03
CA ASP A 940 -22.64 -50.03 -5.84
C ASP A 940 -21.39 -49.42 -6.53
N ASN A 941 -21.50 -48.23 -7.16
CA ASN A 941 -20.41 -47.59 -7.90
C ASN A 941 -19.22 -47.23 -6.99
N LYS A 942 -18.09 -47.94 -7.22
CA LYS A 942 -16.85 -47.83 -6.44
C LYS A 942 -15.76 -46.94 -7.06
N GLY A 943 -16.03 -46.26 -8.19
CA GLY A 943 -15.15 -45.18 -8.65
C GLY A 943 -15.20 -44.83 -10.14
N ILE A 944 -15.44 -45.81 -11.01
CA ILE A 944 -15.64 -45.64 -12.45
C ILE A 944 -16.71 -46.66 -12.86
N THR A 945 -17.81 -46.20 -13.47
CA THR A 945 -18.72 -47.07 -14.22
C THR A 945 -18.99 -46.48 -15.60
N ILE A 946 -19.14 -47.36 -16.60
CA ILE A 946 -19.70 -47.05 -17.91
C ILE A 946 -20.84 -48.04 -18.12
N VAL A 947 -22.07 -47.55 -18.19
CA VAL A 947 -23.29 -48.37 -18.27
C VAL A 947 -23.88 -48.38 -19.68
N ASN A 948 -24.62 -49.43 -20.00
CA ASN A 948 -25.43 -49.51 -21.22
C ASN A 948 -26.91 -49.27 -20.88
N ARG A 949 -27.55 -48.30 -21.52
CA ARG A 949 -29.01 -48.12 -21.50
C ARG A 949 -29.58 -48.52 -22.87
N THR A 950 -30.49 -49.49 -22.87
CA THR A 950 -31.15 -50.07 -24.05
C THR A 950 -32.65 -49.78 -24.08
N ASP A 951 -33.21 -49.46 -22.91
CA ASP A 951 -34.55 -48.97 -22.62
C ASP A 951 -34.89 -47.64 -23.32
N LEU A 952 -33.87 -46.83 -23.64
CA LEU A 952 -33.99 -45.55 -24.34
C LEU A 952 -33.81 -45.67 -25.88
N LEU A 953 -33.90 -46.88 -26.43
CA LEU A 953 -33.96 -47.11 -27.88
C LEU A 953 -35.42 -47.10 -28.35
N PRO A 954 -35.74 -46.48 -29.52
CA PRO A 954 -37.08 -46.59 -30.11
C PRO A 954 -37.43 -48.05 -30.39
N ALA A 955 -38.69 -48.44 -30.18
CA ALA A 955 -39.15 -49.83 -30.26
C ALA A 955 -39.00 -50.49 -31.66
N ASP A 956 -38.70 -49.71 -32.71
CA ASP A 956 -38.42 -50.21 -34.06
C ASP A 956 -36.94 -50.61 -34.29
N ASP A 957 -36.04 -50.29 -33.35
CA ASP A 957 -34.57 -50.51 -33.45
C ASP A 957 -34.11 -51.82 -32.76
N GLU A 958 -35.01 -52.78 -32.47
CA GLU A 958 -34.63 -54.17 -32.10
C GLU A 958 -34.01 -54.93 -33.29
N ARG A 959 -32.80 -54.54 -33.70
CA ARG A 959 -31.90 -55.39 -34.48
C ARG A 959 -30.86 -56.02 -33.58
N SER A 960 -31.05 -57.31 -33.32
CA SER A 960 -30.03 -58.18 -32.72
C SER A 960 -28.70 -58.08 -33.49
N ALA A 961 -27.60 -57.94 -32.76
CA ALA A 961 -26.26 -57.72 -33.31
C ALA A 961 -25.61 -58.99 -33.91
N GLU A 962 -26.41 -59.86 -34.54
CA GLU A 962 -25.99 -61.13 -35.16
C GLU A 962 -26.20 -61.15 -36.70
N ASP A 963 -27.13 -60.36 -37.24
CA ASP A 963 -27.45 -60.32 -38.68
C ASP A 963 -26.60 -59.30 -39.47
N ASP A 964 -25.27 -59.40 -39.40
CA ASP A 964 -24.34 -58.57 -40.21
C ASP A 964 -23.14 -59.37 -40.76
N GLU A 965 -23.37 -60.63 -41.14
CA GLU A 965 -22.52 -61.32 -42.13
C GLU A 965 -23.08 -61.12 -43.55
N ASN A 966 -22.40 -60.26 -44.31
CA ASN A 966 -22.29 -60.28 -45.78
C ASN A 966 -23.55 -59.92 -46.62
N SER A 967 -23.61 -58.66 -47.08
CA SER A 967 -23.43 -58.39 -48.53
C SER A 967 -23.16 -56.91 -48.84
N ASP A 968 -22.24 -56.65 -49.78
CA ASP A 968 -22.15 -55.36 -50.47
C ASP A 968 -23.38 -55.12 -51.35
N TYR A 969 -23.98 -53.92 -51.29
CA TYR A 969 -24.49 -53.08 -52.41
C TYR A 969 -25.50 -52.04 -51.89
N TYR A 970 -25.22 -50.75 -52.05
CA TYR A 970 -25.86 -49.92 -53.10
C TYR A 970 -25.28 -48.50 -53.14
N GLU A 971 -24.98 -48.02 -54.35
CA GLU A 971 -24.64 -46.62 -54.64
C GLU A 971 -25.90 -45.77 -54.89
N ASP A 972 -25.72 -44.44 -54.89
CA ASP A 972 -26.49 -43.41 -55.58
C ASP A 972 -28.04 -43.46 -55.59
N TYR A 973 -28.67 -42.48 -54.94
CA TYR A 973 -28.91 -41.18 -55.60
C TYR A 973 -29.34 -40.09 -54.60
N TYR A 974 -29.04 -38.83 -54.91
CA TYR A 974 -29.51 -37.65 -54.20
C TYR A 974 -30.44 -36.83 -55.11
N GLU A 975 -31.33 -36.08 -54.44
CA GLU A 975 -32.12 -34.90 -54.91
C GLU A 975 -33.64 -35.07 -55.12
N ASP A 976 -34.31 -33.93 -54.91
CA ASP A 976 -35.71 -33.56 -55.12
C ASP A 976 -36.83 -34.47 -54.58
N TYR A 977 -37.55 -33.95 -53.57
CA TYR A 977 -38.84 -33.31 -53.85
C TYR A 977 -39.08 -32.08 -52.95
N PHE A 978 -39.94 -31.17 -53.43
CA PHE A 978 -40.15 -29.81 -52.91
C PHE A 978 -41.13 -29.73 -51.72
N PHE A 979 -41.04 -28.60 -51.00
CA PHE A 979 -42.09 -27.87 -50.25
C PHE A 979 -43.48 -28.51 -50.04
N GLY A 980 -43.96 -28.45 -48.79
CA GLY A 980 -45.39 -28.51 -48.43
C GLY A 980 -45.62 -27.99 -47.01
N ASP A 981 -46.54 -27.04 -46.84
CA ASP A 981 -46.96 -26.47 -45.54
C ASP A 981 -48.04 -27.35 -44.84
N PHE A 982 -48.74 -26.78 -43.84
CA PHE A 982 -49.55 -27.40 -42.76
C PHE A 982 -48.68 -27.92 -41.60
N TYR A 983 -48.61 -27.29 -40.42
CA TYR A 983 -49.56 -26.35 -39.76
C TYR A 983 -50.93 -26.97 -39.47
N ASP A 984 -51.09 -27.41 -38.21
CA ASP A 984 -52.27 -27.45 -37.34
C ASP A 984 -51.94 -28.44 -36.21
N GLY A 985 -52.18 -28.18 -34.92
CA GLY A 985 -52.72 -26.98 -34.28
C GLY A 985 -53.66 -27.38 -33.14
N GLU A 986 -53.49 -26.76 -31.95
CA GLU A 986 -54.40 -26.88 -30.78
C GLU A 986 -54.45 -28.34 -30.20
N ASP A 987 -54.53 -28.65 -28.91
CA ASP A 987 -54.88 -28.00 -27.64
C ASP A 987 -54.31 -28.92 -26.50
N GLU A 988 -54.35 -28.68 -25.18
CA GLU A 988 -54.92 -27.61 -24.34
C GLU A 988 -53.82 -27.02 -23.43
N SER A 989 -54.12 -25.90 -22.78
CA SER A 989 -53.41 -25.45 -21.58
C SER A 989 -54.17 -25.86 -20.33
N ASP A 990 -53.50 -26.51 -19.36
CA ASP A 990 -53.98 -26.52 -17.97
C ASP A 990 -52.99 -25.77 -17.07
N ILE A 991 -53.52 -24.72 -16.44
CA ILE A 991 -52.96 -24.13 -15.23
C ILE A 991 -53.79 -24.71 -14.10
N ASP A 992 -53.16 -25.43 -13.18
CA ASP A 992 -53.75 -25.66 -11.86
C ASP A 992 -52.80 -25.14 -10.79
N SER A 993 -53.27 -24.15 -10.04
CA SER A 993 -52.50 -23.43 -9.03
C SER A 993 -53.36 -23.15 -7.80
N GLU A 994 -53.82 -24.22 -7.13
CA GLU A 994 -54.49 -24.14 -5.85
C GLU A 994 -54.09 -25.33 -4.96
N TYR A 995 -53.23 -25.07 -3.97
CA TYR A 995 -53.50 -25.35 -2.55
C TYR A 995 -52.29 -24.94 -1.69
N LEU A 996 -52.36 -23.74 -1.13
CA LEU A 996 -51.84 -23.47 0.21
C LEU A 996 -53.01 -23.70 1.18
N GLU A 997 -52.85 -24.56 2.18
CA GLU A 997 -53.10 -24.28 3.61
C GLU A 997 -52.98 -25.55 4.48
N ASP A 998 -52.55 -25.33 5.72
CA ASP A 998 -52.69 -26.13 6.95
C ASP A 998 -52.08 -27.56 7.07
N ASP A 999 -50.84 -27.54 7.58
CA ASP A 999 -50.39 -28.17 8.84
C ASP A 999 -49.92 -29.65 8.98
N ASP A 1000 -48.99 -29.77 9.93
CA ASP A 1000 -48.45 -30.90 10.71
C ASP A 1000 -47.54 -32.01 10.09
N ASP A 1001 -46.25 -31.89 10.52
CA ASP A 1001 -45.33 -32.95 10.99
C ASP A 1001 -44.29 -33.67 10.07
N PHE A 1002 -43.14 -33.97 10.72
CA PHE A 1002 -41.89 -34.67 10.31
C PHE A 1002 -41.03 -34.01 9.20
N GLU A 1003 -39.89 -33.37 9.53
CA GLU A 1003 -38.61 -33.90 10.08
C GLU A 1003 -37.79 -34.79 9.09
N MET A 1004 -36.87 -34.17 8.34
CA MET A 1004 -35.42 -34.20 8.67
C MET A 1004 -34.60 -33.18 7.87
#